data_AF-A0A553GA55-F1
#
_entry.id   AF-A0A553GA55-F1
#
_cell.length_a   1.000
_cell.length_b   1.000
_cell.length_c   1.000
_cell.angle_alpha   90.00
_cell.angle_beta   90.00
_cell.angle_gamma   90.00
#
_symmetry.space_group_name_H-M   'P 1'
#
loop_
_entity.id
_entity.type
_entity.pdbx_description
1 polymer ?
#
loop_
_entity_poly.entity_id
_entity_poly.type
_entity_poly.pdbx_seq_one_letter_code
_entity_poly.pdbx_strand_id
1 'polypeptide(L)'
;MKYRPKDFYAYYRDCYKLDYKEFEVNNILSHKHSFKWFVSKTEELLSGKLPIIPYFNTKTEELEKEIELFKLEKKLFYGCFFLIGKKESSFSKDKRVCAPLFLFPAEIETINEEKYLKIERDNLIINRAVLTKLEPKESNLTKDNFIQEVSDLLNADYSDFISLKSLFDKYFSNIDTNELLLYPTIWPVSKIRKDLSEKEYSENHFKIIPAAGTVFIKKSESSLRVLNDLSELAKSDAFNSSIQNLINEECTETEFGTSLYKSRLNTDQYKALQNAYRFTNSVIVGPPGTGKTYTITSIVSDAVLNNKSVLVVSKTKQAVEVLRSMLQDDFKLKENLIHTTGRNYKLSLKVKIRKYLSGISARKDFAFKEVVIHKLFNELSQLEEQFEHFVEHELELSDLEFAKGLNLLNKWKRFYLNIRSFNGDKLWQLFNNLDNVLLRLEREISYFTKGKIQSNINNNFRLFRKDISRFLDALEASSFSEYKRLLTEVKQENILKAFPIWLANLSDLNSVLPLEKDLFDLVIIDEATQCDIASALPALYRAKKAIVVGDPNQLRHYSFVSSAQQFSLQEKHGLPEDKILDYRNRSILDFFISKVADQQQVSFLREHFRSTPSLIEFSNKQFYDGQLEVLKSTPRHIASNQLEIVNTEGKRNDRGVNEVEANAVIDKLDSLIKKHNYTPQKPSIGIISPFSKQVAHINKLLKDKYGLEELKMHKILCGSPYNFQGSERDIILLSFAVCDLSHPSAFIHVNKPEVLNVAITRAKSYQVIFKSVADESMNKESLLYQYFKFAEEFSHINGQSPEKDNFQNEVYHELVKLKYDSVHCGYPLAGNMLDVLVTNQNKNYFIDLIGYPGMFKEAFTLERYKTLARTGVKSFPLHYSFWRKDKAAAIKIIKKVIKRRVQS
;
A
#
# COMPACT_ATOMS: atom_id res chain seq x y z
N MET A 1 18.76 -14.07 23.51
CA MET A 1 18.12 -13.05 22.64
C MET A 1 19.21 -12.19 22.02
N LYS A 2 19.16 -11.98 20.71
CA LYS A 2 20.18 -11.24 19.94
C LYS A 2 20.19 -9.73 20.23
N TYR A 3 19.07 -9.16 20.71
CA TYR A 3 18.94 -7.75 21.09
C TYR A 3 18.14 -7.61 22.40
N ARG A 4 18.43 -6.57 23.19
CA ARG A 4 17.57 -6.17 24.32
C ARG A 4 16.38 -5.36 23.78
N PRO A 5 15.11 -5.68 24.14
CA PRO A 5 13.94 -4.99 23.61
C PRO A 5 13.98 -3.47 23.78
N LYS A 6 14.36 -3.00 24.97
CA LYS A 6 14.52 -1.58 25.28
C LYS A 6 15.43 -0.85 24.29
N ASP A 7 16.62 -1.40 24.03
CA ASP A 7 17.61 -0.78 23.14
C ASP A 7 17.14 -0.82 21.68
N PHE A 8 16.55 -1.94 21.25
CA PHE A 8 15.98 -2.10 19.91
C PHE A 8 14.89 -1.06 19.62
N TYR A 9 13.92 -0.90 20.52
CA TYR A 9 12.87 0.09 20.35
C TYR A 9 13.37 1.53 20.49
N ALA A 10 14.30 1.79 21.41
CA ALA A 10 14.90 3.12 21.58
C ALA A 10 15.70 3.55 20.33
N TYR A 11 16.38 2.62 19.67
CA TYR A 11 17.06 2.85 18.40
C TYR A 11 16.09 3.30 17.31
N TYR A 12 15.03 2.51 17.03
CA TYR A 12 14.06 2.88 16.00
C TYR A 12 13.30 4.17 16.32
N ARG A 13 13.02 4.44 17.61
CA ARG A 13 12.47 5.72 18.07
C ARG A 13 13.38 6.88 17.68
N ASP A 14 14.67 6.79 17.97
CA ASP A 14 15.64 7.87 17.71
C ASP A 14 15.88 8.05 16.21
N CYS A 15 15.93 6.97 15.42
CA CYS A 15 15.98 7.03 13.95
C CYS A 15 14.75 7.73 13.38
N TYR A 16 13.54 7.33 13.78
CA TYR A 16 12.29 7.95 13.33
C TYR A 16 12.24 9.43 13.71
N LYS A 17 12.72 9.78 14.91
CA LYS A 17 12.82 11.18 15.35
C LYS A 17 13.75 12.02 14.47
N LEU A 18 14.87 11.46 14.03
CA LEU A 18 15.81 12.14 13.14
C LEU A 18 15.28 12.28 11.71
N ASP A 19 14.44 11.35 11.26
CA ASP A 19 13.87 11.35 9.91
C ASP A 19 12.76 12.41 9.77
N TYR A 20 11.95 12.56 10.81
CA TYR A 20 10.80 13.47 10.84
C TYR A 20 11.12 14.83 11.50
N LYS A 21 12.24 15.44 11.09
CA LYS A 21 12.72 16.79 11.49
C LYS A 21 11.78 17.97 11.17
N GLU A 22 10.58 17.74 10.63
CA GLU A 22 9.59 18.78 10.30
C GLU A 22 9.13 19.62 11.52
N PHE A 23 9.55 19.24 12.74
CA PHE A 23 9.32 19.99 13.98
C PHE A 23 10.36 21.09 14.27
N GLU A 24 11.43 21.21 13.47
CA GLU A 24 12.59 22.07 13.77
C GLU A 24 12.46 23.49 13.15
N VAL A 25 12.22 24.51 13.99
CA VAL A 25 12.25 25.92 13.56
C VAL A 25 13.70 26.41 13.57
N ASN A 26 14.36 26.36 12.40
CA ASN A 26 15.77 26.74 12.26
C ASN A 26 16.00 28.25 12.13
N ASN A 27 15.10 28.95 11.44
CA ASN A 27 15.17 30.39 11.23
C ASN A 27 13.77 30.97 11.04
N ILE A 28 13.18 31.48 12.12
CA ILE A 28 11.86 32.10 12.09
C ILE A 28 11.82 33.33 11.16
N LEU A 29 12.93 34.04 10.98
CA LEU A 29 13.00 35.24 10.15
C LEU A 29 12.88 34.93 8.66
N SER A 30 13.06 33.66 8.26
CA SER A 30 12.93 33.20 6.87
C SER A 30 11.59 33.58 6.24
N HIS A 31 11.58 33.84 4.93
CA HIS A 31 10.35 34.06 4.16
C HIS A 31 9.41 32.85 4.15
N LYS A 32 9.89 31.66 4.52
CA LYS A 32 9.06 30.45 4.68
C LYS A 32 7.97 30.59 5.75
N HIS A 33 8.18 31.48 6.73
CA HIS A 33 7.23 31.75 7.81
C HIS A 33 6.54 33.09 7.56
N SER A 34 5.37 33.03 6.92
CA SER A 34 4.58 34.20 6.50
C SER A 34 3.85 34.90 7.65
N PHE A 35 3.46 34.14 8.68
CA PHE A 35 2.70 34.62 9.83
C PHE A 35 3.54 34.60 11.10
N LYS A 36 4.60 35.40 11.12
CA LYS A 36 5.47 35.56 12.30
C LYS A 36 5.24 36.89 12.98
N TRP A 37 5.32 36.90 14.29
CA TRP A 37 5.23 38.11 15.11
C TRP A 37 6.25 38.02 16.24
N PHE A 38 6.70 39.15 16.76
CA PHE A 38 7.63 39.22 17.88
C PHE A 38 7.10 40.19 18.92
N VAL A 39 7.27 39.83 20.18
CA VAL A 39 6.99 40.71 21.32
C VAL A 39 8.07 41.82 21.34
N SER A 40 7.70 43.03 21.76
CA SER A 40 8.54 44.23 21.55
C SER A 40 9.28 44.74 22.79
N LYS A 41 8.79 44.49 24.01
CA LYS A 41 9.35 45.07 25.25
C LYS A 41 9.65 44.03 26.33
N THR A 42 8.62 43.33 26.79
CA THR A 42 8.66 42.44 27.96
C THR A 42 8.01 41.11 27.65
N GLU A 43 8.60 40.02 28.15
CA GLU A 43 7.94 38.70 28.15
C GLU A 43 6.98 38.64 29.34
N GLU A 44 5.69 38.47 29.06
CA GLU A 44 4.64 38.49 30.08
C GLU A 44 3.89 37.15 30.18
N LEU A 45 3.86 36.36 29.10
CA LEU A 45 3.07 35.13 29.02
C LEU A 45 3.72 33.94 29.73
N LEU A 46 5.05 33.84 29.78
CA LEU A 46 5.74 32.76 30.49
C LEU A 46 5.72 32.97 32.00
N SER A 47 5.77 34.22 32.45
CA SER A 47 5.88 34.59 33.87
C SER A 47 4.71 34.11 34.75
N GLY A 48 3.61 33.65 34.17
CA GLY A 48 2.42 33.29 34.94
C GLY A 48 1.46 34.45 35.20
N LYS A 49 1.98 35.68 35.28
CA LYS A 49 1.26 36.85 35.80
C LYS A 49 0.15 37.33 34.88
N LEU A 50 0.32 37.17 33.57
CA LEU A 50 -0.69 37.51 32.56
C LEU A 50 -1.03 36.26 31.74
N PRO A 51 -2.29 35.79 31.76
CA PRO A 51 -2.69 34.58 31.03
C PRO A 51 -2.82 34.80 29.52
N ILE A 52 -3.02 36.06 29.11
CA ILE A 52 -3.13 36.50 27.72
C ILE A 52 -2.45 37.87 27.56
N ILE A 53 -1.95 38.17 26.36
CA ILE A 53 -1.36 39.49 26.03
C ILE A 53 -1.92 40.03 24.71
N PRO A 54 -1.93 41.34 24.47
CA PRO A 54 -2.34 41.91 23.18
C PRO A 54 -1.50 41.38 22.00
N TYR A 55 -2.17 41.03 20.90
CA TYR A 55 -1.55 40.44 19.70
C TYR A 55 -1.65 41.35 18.48
N PHE A 56 -0.55 42.06 18.19
CA PHE A 56 -0.49 43.09 17.13
C PHE A 56 0.16 42.58 15.83
N ASN A 57 -0.28 41.45 15.30
CA ASN A 57 0.23 40.98 14.00
C ASN A 57 -0.52 41.68 12.85
N THR A 58 0.21 42.30 11.92
CA THR A 58 -0.38 43.02 10.78
C THR A 58 -1.15 42.10 9.83
N LYS A 59 -0.93 40.78 9.91
CA LYS A 59 -1.62 39.74 9.15
C LYS A 59 -2.57 38.90 10.01
N THR A 60 -3.06 39.42 11.14
CA THR A 60 -3.88 38.62 12.07
C THR A 60 -5.12 38.04 11.40
N GLU A 61 -5.86 38.80 10.59
CA GLU A 61 -7.05 38.29 9.90
C GLU A 61 -6.74 37.18 8.88
N GLU A 62 -5.65 37.31 8.11
CA GLU A 62 -5.20 36.25 7.19
C GLU A 62 -4.74 35.01 7.96
N LEU A 63 -4.05 35.21 9.09
CA LEU A 63 -3.61 34.14 9.97
C LEU A 63 -4.79 33.39 10.58
N GLU A 64 -5.82 34.08 11.08
CA GLU A 64 -7.03 33.43 11.62
C GLU A 64 -7.74 32.61 10.54
N LYS A 65 -7.84 33.14 9.32
CA LYS A 65 -8.36 32.38 8.16
C LYS A 65 -7.51 31.13 7.89
N GLU A 66 -6.19 31.23 7.89
CA GLU A 66 -5.30 30.09 7.69
C GLU A 66 -5.32 29.09 8.85
N ILE A 67 -5.44 29.56 10.11
CA ILE A 67 -5.60 28.70 11.28
C ILE A 67 -6.88 27.90 11.13
N GLU A 68 -8.01 28.52 10.77
CA GLU A 68 -9.28 27.81 10.64
C GLU A 68 -9.29 26.84 9.44
N LEU A 69 -8.77 27.27 8.28
CA LEU A 69 -8.68 26.44 7.07
C LEU A 69 -7.75 25.23 7.25
N PHE A 70 -6.63 25.40 7.96
CA PHE A 70 -5.59 24.39 8.13
C PHE A 70 -5.45 23.88 9.57
N LYS A 71 -6.48 23.97 10.42
CA LYS A 71 -6.43 23.60 11.84
C LYS A 71 -5.93 22.19 12.15
N LEU A 72 -6.04 21.27 11.18
CA LEU A 72 -5.52 19.91 11.29
C LEU A 72 -4.09 19.73 10.77
N GLU A 73 -3.62 20.64 9.93
CA GLU A 73 -2.34 20.53 9.23
C GLU A 73 -1.29 21.47 9.78
N LYS A 74 -1.69 22.55 10.46
CA LYS A 74 -0.81 23.58 11.01
C LYS A 74 -1.26 23.99 12.41
N LYS A 75 -0.32 24.41 13.26
CA LYS A 75 -0.58 25.01 14.59
C LYS A 75 0.24 26.28 14.73
N LEU A 76 -0.31 27.25 15.44
CA LEU A 76 0.41 28.42 15.90
C LEU A 76 1.20 28.05 17.16
N PHE A 77 2.46 28.45 17.20
CA PHE A 77 3.31 28.32 18.38
C PHE A 77 3.84 29.68 18.79
N TYR A 78 4.06 29.86 20.07
CA TYR A 78 4.79 30.95 20.70
C TYR A 78 6.17 30.44 21.12
N GLY A 79 7.20 30.96 20.48
CA GLY A 79 8.59 30.61 20.71
C GLY A 79 9.27 31.56 21.69
N CYS A 80 10.12 31.04 22.57
CA CYS A 80 10.87 31.81 23.57
C CYS A 80 12.35 31.41 23.64
N PHE A 81 13.19 32.36 24.04
CA PHE A 81 14.66 32.30 24.12
C PHE A 81 15.31 31.86 22.80
N PHE A 82 15.83 32.83 22.03
CA PHE A 82 16.25 32.55 20.67
C PHE A 82 17.75 32.34 20.59
N LEU A 83 18.15 31.27 19.91
CA LEU A 83 19.51 31.10 19.43
C LEU A 83 19.69 31.87 18.13
N ILE A 84 20.66 32.77 18.10
CA ILE A 84 21.04 33.56 16.93
C ILE A 84 22.51 33.32 16.56
N GLY A 85 22.82 33.36 15.26
CA GLY A 85 24.19 33.22 14.75
C GLY A 85 24.24 32.84 13.28
N LYS A 86 25.41 32.39 12.81
CA LYS A 86 25.64 31.93 11.43
C LYS A 86 26.26 30.53 11.43
N LYS A 87 25.76 29.64 10.58
CA LYS A 87 26.28 28.27 10.44
C LYS A 87 26.80 28.01 9.03
N GLU A 88 27.88 27.25 8.93
CA GLU A 88 28.40 26.76 7.66
C GLU A 88 27.42 25.73 7.05
N SER A 89 27.06 25.92 5.79
CA SER A 89 26.15 25.02 5.08
C SER A 89 26.43 25.04 3.59
N SER A 90 26.87 23.92 3.05
CA SER A 90 27.16 23.71 1.62
C SER A 90 25.90 23.76 0.73
N PHE A 91 24.70 23.63 1.32
CA PHE A 91 23.45 23.41 0.58
C PHE A 91 22.34 24.45 0.83
N SER A 92 22.53 25.43 1.72
CA SER A 92 21.52 26.44 2.09
C SER A 92 21.97 27.84 1.69
N LYS A 93 21.13 28.57 0.95
CA LYS A 93 21.38 29.97 0.59
C LYS A 93 21.26 30.94 1.78
N ASP A 94 20.53 30.58 2.84
CA ASP A 94 20.44 31.37 4.07
C ASP A 94 21.25 30.69 5.18
N LYS A 95 22.36 31.34 5.57
CA LYS A 95 23.28 30.87 6.62
C LYS A 95 22.86 31.33 8.03
N ARG A 96 21.85 32.20 8.14
CA ARG A 96 21.44 32.79 9.42
C ARG A 96 20.61 31.81 10.23
N VAL A 97 20.85 31.80 11.53
CA VAL A 97 20.11 31.05 12.53
C VAL A 97 19.34 32.05 13.38
N CYS A 98 18.05 31.77 13.57
CA CYS A 98 17.19 32.49 14.51
C CYS A 98 16.10 31.51 14.95
N ALA A 99 16.44 30.69 15.94
CA ALA A 99 15.66 29.53 16.34
C ALA A 99 15.21 29.70 17.80
N PRO A 100 13.90 29.65 18.11
CA PRO A 100 13.44 29.64 19.50
C PRO A 100 13.86 28.34 20.19
N LEU A 101 14.25 28.37 21.46
CA LEU A 101 14.57 27.19 22.26
C LEU A 101 13.30 26.48 22.72
N PHE A 102 12.33 27.25 23.21
CA PHE A 102 11.04 26.74 23.67
C PHE A 102 9.95 27.10 22.68
N LEU A 103 8.99 26.20 22.46
CA LEU A 103 7.81 26.38 21.63
C LEU A 103 6.58 25.95 22.43
N PHE A 104 5.67 26.89 22.64
CA PHE A 104 4.39 26.65 23.31
C PHE A 104 3.26 26.74 22.29
N PRO A 105 2.33 25.79 22.24
CA PRO A 105 1.15 25.97 21.40
C PRO A 105 0.40 27.24 21.80
N ALA A 106 -0.05 28.00 20.81
CA ALA A 106 -0.67 29.30 21.03
C ALA A 106 -2.02 29.43 20.33
N GLU A 107 -2.92 30.21 20.94
CA GLU A 107 -4.26 30.51 20.45
C GLU A 107 -4.47 32.03 20.41
N ILE A 108 -5.29 32.48 19.46
CA ILE A 108 -5.69 33.88 19.34
C ILE A 108 -7.14 33.96 19.81
N GLU A 109 -7.38 34.70 20.88
CA GLU A 109 -8.71 34.99 21.42
C GLU A 109 -9.10 36.42 21.04
N THR A 110 -10.39 36.66 20.79
CA THR A 110 -10.91 38.02 20.53
C THR A 110 -11.74 38.47 21.73
N ILE A 111 -11.37 39.59 22.34
CA ILE A 111 -12.06 40.18 23.49
C ILE A 111 -12.31 41.66 23.18
N ASN A 112 -13.58 42.09 23.21
CA ASN A 112 -13.97 43.48 22.90
C ASN A 112 -13.38 44.01 21.58
N GLU A 113 -13.47 43.22 20.51
CA GLU A 113 -12.92 43.52 19.17
C GLU A 113 -11.38 43.58 19.07
N GLU A 114 -10.67 43.40 20.18
CA GLU A 114 -9.22 43.32 20.21
C GLU A 114 -8.72 41.87 20.24
N LYS A 115 -7.53 41.64 19.69
CA LYS A 115 -6.93 40.31 19.57
C LYS A 115 -5.90 40.08 20.67
N TYR A 116 -6.01 38.94 21.34
CA TYR A 116 -5.14 38.53 22.43
C TYR A 116 -4.50 37.18 22.12
N LEU A 117 -3.25 37.00 22.53
CA LEU A 117 -2.50 35.75 22.40
C LEU A 117 -2.51 35.02 23.74
N LYS A 118 -2.79 33.73 23.69
CA LYS A 118 -2.76 32.78 24.81
C LYS A 118 -1.84 31.62 24.49
N ILE A 119 -1.22 31.01 25.51
CA ILE A 119 -0.33 29.85 25.34
C ILE A 119 -0.73 28.67 26.23
N GLU A 120 -0.54 27.45 25.73
CA GLU A 120 -0.66 26.20 26.47
C GLU A 120 0.70 25.85 27.12
N ARG A 121 0.92 26.21 28.39
CA ARG A 121 2.23 26.03 29.06
C ARG A 121 2.61 24.56 29.29
N ASP A 122 1.63 23.72 29.62
CA ASP A 122 1.83 22.29 29.90
C ASP A 122 2.30 21.50 28.67
N ASN A 123 2.14 22.07 27.47
CA ASN A 123 2.49 21.45 26.19
C ASN A 123 3.77 22.06 25.59
N LEU A 124 4.75 22.39 26.43
CA LEU A 124 6.06 22.86 26.00
C LEU A 124 6.74 21.85 25.06
N ILE A 125 7.29 22.36 23.94
CA ILE A 125 8.27 21.62 23.15
C ILE A 125 9.62 22.35 23.11
N ILE A 126 10.69 21.61 23.36
CA ILE A 126 12.06 22.08 23.16
C ILE A 126 12.45 21.89 21.69
N ASN A 127 12.79 22.99 21.03
CA ASN A 127 13.22 23.00 19.64
C ASN A 127 14.65 22.44 19.51
N ARG A 128 14.73 21.16 19.15
CA ARG A 128 16.01 20.44 19.00
C ARG A 128 16.92 21.02 17.91
N ALA A 129 16.38 21.83 16.99
CA ALA A 129 17.15 22.59 16.03
C ALA A 129 18.21 23.49 16.70
N VAL A 130 17.90 24.04 17.89
CA VAL A 130 18.83 24.87 18.66
C VAL A 130 20.00 24.01 19.13
N LEU A 131 19.71 22.89 19.78
CA LEU A 131 20.72 22.03 20.40
C LEU A 131 21.66 21.37 19.40
N THR A 132 21.18 21.05 18.19
CA THR A 132 22.05 20.48 17.13
C THR A 132 23.17 21.43 16.68
N LYS A 133 23.09 22.72 17.01
CA LYS A 133 24.09 23.74 16.66
C LYS A 133 25.10 24.01 17.77
N LEU A 134 24.82 23.54 18.98
CA LEU A 134 25.67 23.76 20.13
C LEU A 134 26.68 22.62 20.31
N GLU A 135 27.87 22.96 20.77
CA GLU A 135 28.98 22.04 21.01
C GLU A 135 29.11 21.82 22.52
N PRO A 136 29.00 20.56 23.01
CA PRO A 136 29.19 20.27 24.42
C PRO A 136 30.59 20.65 24.91
N LYS A 137 30.70 21.17 26.14
CA LYS A 137 32.00 21.50 26.77
C LYS A 137 32.87 20.28 27.04
N GLU A 138 32.24 19.19 27.46
CA GLU A 138 32.90 17.94 27.85
C GLU A 138 32.19 16.74 27.20
N SER A 139 32.90 15.63 27.02
CA SER A 139 32.38 14.42 26.36
C SER A 139 31.29 13.68 27.16
N ASN A 140 31.27 13.85 28.49
CA ASN A 140 30.27 13.33 29.42
C ASN A 140 28.96 14.16 29.46
N LEU A 141 29.01 15.42 29.03
CA LEU A 141 27.86 16.33 29.03
C LEU A 141 27.08 16.17 27.73
N THR A 142 25.90 15.56 27.82
CA THR A 142 25.06 15.32 26.63
C THR A 142 23.97 16.39 26.49
N LYS A 143 23.56 16.63 25.24
CA LYS A 143 22.39 17.48 24.92
C LYS A 143 21.09 16.94 25.51
N ASP A 144 21.01 15.62 25.73
CA ASP A 144 19.86 14.97 26.36
C ASP A 144 19.83 15.25 27.88
N ASN A 145 20.99 15.26 28.56
CA ASN A 145 21.08 15.66 29.98
C ASN A 145 20.70 17.14 30.17
N PHE A 146 21.14 18.01 29.26
CA PHE A 146 20.73 19.41 29.24
C PHE A 146 19.21 19.56 29.11
N ILE A 147 18.58 18.81 28.20
CA ILE A 147 17.12 18.81 28.06
C ILE A 147 16.44 18.41 29.37
N GLN A 148 16.94 17.36 30.03
CA GLN A 148 16.35 16.87 31.27
C GLN A 148 16.43 17.92 32.38
N GLU A 149 17.61 18.51 32.62
CA GLU A 149 17.79 19.55 33.64
C GLU A 149 16.96 20.81 33.33
N VAL A 150 16.81 21.18 32.05
CA VAL A 150 15.93 22.28 31.65
C VAL A 150 14.45 21.93 31.89
N SER A 151 14.02 20.71 31.60
CA SER A 151 12.65 20.25 31.89
C SER A 151 12.36 20.24 33.39
N ASP A 152 13.30 19.78 34.21
CA ASP A 152 13.16 19.76 35.67
C ASP A 152 13.08 21.18 36.25
N LEU A 153 13.89 22.11 35.73
CA LEU A 153 13.85 23.53 36.08
C LEU A 153 12.47 24.16 35.76
N LEU A 154 11.93 23.88 34.58
CA LEU A 154 10.64 24.44 34.16
C LEU A 154 9.45 23.85 34.93
N ASN A 155 9.58 22.65 35.48
CA ASN A 155 8.56 22.03 36.32
C ASN A 155 8.55 22.58 37.76
N ALA A 156 9.69 23.13 38.23
CA ALA A 156 9.83 23.63 39.60
C ALA A 156 9.30 25.07 39.76
N ASP A 157 9.76 25.99 38.90
CA ASP A 157 9.29 27.39 38.87
C ASP A 157 9.63 28.02 37.50
N TYR A 158 8.60 28.40 36.74
CA TYR A 158 8.75 29.07 35.45
C TYR A 158 9.37 30.48 35.54
N SER A 159 9.71 30.98 36.73
CA SER A 159 10.33 32.31 36.89
C SER A 159 11.86 32.30 37.02
N ASP A 160 12.50 31.14 37.27
CA ASP A 160 13.95 31.05 37.48
C ASP A 160 14.77 30.84 36.19
N PHE A 161 14.69 31.80 35.28
CA PHE A 161 15.48 31.78 34.03
C PHE A 161 16.93 32.24 34.20
N ILE A 162 17.31 32.72 35.39
CA ILE A 162 18.72 32.97 35.74
C ILE A 162 19.48 31.64 35.75
N SER A 163 18.84 30.58 36.25
CA SER A 163 19.37 29.22 36.23
C SER A 163 19.55 28.64 34.81
N LEU A 164 18.81 29.14 33.81
CA LEU A 164 18.99 28.74 32.40
C LEU A 164 20.37 29.15 31.86
N LYS A 165 20.88 30.34 32.24
CA LYS A 165 22.24 30.77 31.90
C LYS A 165 23.28 29.79 32.43
N SER A 166 23.17 29.43 33.71
CA SER A 166 24.07 28.47 34.36
C SER A 166 24.09 27.13 33.64
N LEU A 167 22.93 26.64 33.20
CA LEU A 167 22.83 25.41 32.40
C LEU A 167 23.53 25.53 31.05
N PHE A 168 23.32 26.61 30.29
CA PHE A 168 24.02 26.78 29.00
C PHE A 168 25.53 26.89 29.20
N ASP A 169 25.98 27.65 30.20
CA ASP A 169 27.41 27.80 30.54
C ASP A 169 28.02 26.49 31.03
N LYS A 170 27.26 25.65 31.73
CA LYS A 170 27.70 24.32 32.14
C LYS A 170 27.88 23.40 30.93
N TYR A 171 26.91 23.41 30.01
CA TYR A 171 26.81 22.38 28.97
C TYR A 171 27.53 22.71 27.66
N PHE A 172 27.65 23.97 27.23
CA PHE A 172 28.05 24.30 25.86
C PHE A 172 29.19 25.31 25.77
N SER A 173 30.12 25.11 24.82
CA SER A 173 31.34 25.92 24.65
C SER A 173 31.21 27.03 23.61
N ASN A 174 30.38 26.84 22.59
CA ASN A 174 30.25 27.73 21.44
C ASN A 174 29.03 28.68 21.53
N ILE A 175 28.64 29.08 22.75
CA ILE A 175 27.47 29.92 23.00
C ILE A 175 27.77 31.06 23.98
N ASP A 176 27.33 32.27 23.63
CA ASP A 176 27.26 33.42 24.54
C ASP A 176 25.87 33.49 25.19
N THR A 177 25.85 33.53 26.52
CA THR A 177 24.65 33.45 27.37
C THR A 177 24.38 34.75 28.15
N ASN A 178 25.27 35.75 28.06
CA ASN A 178 25.22 36.93 28.92
C ASN A 178 23.92 37.73 28.79
N GLU A 179 23.35 37.77 27.60
CA GLU A 179 22.09 38.47 27.33
C GLU A 179 20.89 37.87 28.06
N LEU A 180 20.94 36.60 28.51
CA LEU A 180 19.86 35.99 29.30
C LEU A 180 19.62 36.72 30.63
N LEU A 181 20.62 37.43 31.17
CA LEU A 181 20.49 38.23 32.39
C LEU A 181 19.52 39.40 32.23
N LEU A 182 19.18 39.78 31.00
CA LEU A 182 18.24 40.87 30.73
C LEU A 182 16.78 40.43 30.85
N TYR A 183 16.50 39.13 30.91
CA TYR A 183 15.14 38.60 31.08
C TYR A 183 14.50 39.15 32.38
N PRO A 184 13.21 39.57 32.38
CA PRO A 184 12.16 39.37 31.36
C PRO A 184 12.14 40.41 30.24
N THR A 185 13.12 41.33 30.19
CA THR A 185 13.25 42.26 29.06
C THR A 185 13.74 41.49 27.84
N ILE A 186 13.07 41.68 26.71
CA ILE A 186 13.35 40.93 25.48
C ILE A 186 13.93 41.82 24.39
N TRP A 187 14.67 41.19 23.49
CA TRP A 187 15.20 41.83 22.30
C TRP A 187 14.09 42.02 21.25
N PRO A 188 13.89 43.26 20.76
CA PRO A 188 12.98 43.49 19.65
C PRO A 188 13.55 42.93 18.34
N VAL A 189 12.67 42.55 17.41
CA VAL A 189 13.08 41.96 16.11
C VAL A 189 14.03 42.85 15.30
N SER A 190 13.95 44.17 15.45
CA SER A 190 14.87 45.13 14.83
C SER A 190 16.31 44.95 15.32
N LYS A 191 16.50 44.78 16.64
CA LYS A 191 17.80 44.51 17.26
C LYS A 191 18.36 43.16 16.78
N ILE A 192 17.52 42.12 16.76
CA ILE A 192 17.91 40.78 16.26
C ILE A 192 18.39 40.84 14.80
N ARG A 193 17.66 41.56 13.93
CA ARG A 193 18.04 41.71 12.52
C ARG A 193 19.34 42.48 12.35
N LYS A 194 19.52 43.56 13.12
CA LYS A 194 20.74 44.38 13.09
C LYS A 194 21.95 43.54 13.49
N ASP A 195 21.87 42.85 14.62
CA ASP A 195 22.93 41.99 15.16
C ASP A 195 23.32 40.87 14.16
N LEU A 196 22.34 40.21 13.54
CA LEU A 196 22.60 39.19 12.50
C LEU A 196 23.19 39.76 11.19
N SER A 197 23.01 41.06 10.93
CA SER A 197 23.51 41.75 9.73
C SER A 197 24.94 42.29 9.88
N GLU A 198 25.40 42.48 11.11
CA GLU A 198 26.76 42.95 11.40
C GLU A 198 27.81 41.87 10.99
N LYS A 199 28.99 42.35 10.57
CA LYS A 199 30.00 41.56 9.85
C LYS A 199 30.86 40.64 10.75
N GLU A 200 30.63 40.60 12.06
CA GLU A 200 31.49 39.91 13.04
C GLU A 200 30.80 38.75 13.81
N TYR A 201 29.90 37.99 13.19
CA TYR A 201 29.60 36.66 13.75
C TYR A 201 30.68 35.68 13.27
N SER A 202 31.52 35.20 14.19
CA SER A 202 32.38 34.05 13.93
C SER A 202 31.52 32.84 13.55
N GLU A 203 31.94 32.11 12.52
CA GLU A 203 31.20 30.94 12.06
C GLU A 203 31.13 29.88 13.17
N ASN A 204 29.95 29.28 13.36
CA ASN A 204 29.67 28.28 14.41
C ASN A 204 29.75 28.79 15.86
N HIS A 205 29.82 30.10 16.09
CA HIS A 205 29.56 30.71 17.40
C HIS A 205 28.14 31.27 17.45
N PHE A 206 27.44 31.02 18.54
CA PHE A 206 26.03 31.40 18.71
C PHE A 206 25.84 32.27 19.95
N LYS A 207 24.73 33.00 19.98
CA LYS A 207 24.28 33.74 21.15
C LYS A 207 22.86 33.31 21.48
N ILE A 208 22.56 33.10 22.76
CA ILE A 208 21.18 32.91 23.21
C ILE A 208 20.67 34.20 23.85
N ILE A 209 19.54 34.68 23.33
CA ILE A 209 18.96 35.97 23.72
C ILE A 209 17.54 35.79 24.27
N PRO A 210 17.12 36.65 25.22
CA PRO A 210 15.72 36.73 25.62
C PRO A 210 14.95 37.37 24.45
N ALA A 211 14.13 36.59 23.78
CA ALA A 211 13.24 37.03 22.72
C ALA A 211 12.01 36.12 22.71
N ALA A 212 10.89 36.66 22.25
CA ALA A 212 9.63 35.93 22.18
C ALA A 212 8.83 36.30 20.92
N GLY A 213 8.10 35.34 20.35
CA GLY A 213 7.34 35.58 19.13
C GLY A 213 6.55 34.37 18.64
N THR A 214 5.62 34.58 17.72
CA THR A 214 4.78 33.51 17.17
C THR A 214 5.27 32.99 15.82
N VAL A 215 5.03 31.70 15.56
CA VAL A 215 5.28 31.05 14.28
C VAL A 215 4.17 30.05 13.97
N PHE A 216 3.64 30.10 12.74
CA PHE A 216 2.66 29.14 12.24
C PHE A 216 3.37 28.03 11.45
N ILE A 217 3.36 26.79 11.95
CA ILE A 217 4.07 25.65 11.37
C ILE A 217 3.15 24.46 11.14
N LYS A 218 3.53 23.56 10.23
CA LYS A 218 2.77 22.32 9.99
C LYS A 218 2.83 21.41 11.22
N LYS A 219 1.68 20.89 11.65
CA LYS A 219 1.58 19.78 12.58
C LYS A 219 1.93 18.51 11.82
N SER A 220 2.87 17.70 12.32
CA SER A 220 2.83 16.27 12.03
C SER A 220 2.28 15.54 13.26
N GLU A 221 0.99 15.74 13.57
CA GLU A 221 0.29 14.98 14.62
C GLU A 221 0.51 13.47 14.46
N SER A 222 0.62 13.01 13.20
CA SER A 222 0.98 11.65 12.80
C SER A 222 2.35 11.18 13.32
N SER A 223 3.38 12.02 13.29
CA SER A 223 4.74 11.63 13.68
C SER A 223 4.90 11.57 15.20
N LEU A 224 4.26 12.49 15.92
CA LEU A 224 4.25 12.47 17.40
C LEU A 224 3.54 11.23 17.95
N ARG A 225 2.47 10.77 17.30
CA ARG A 225 1.73 9.56 17.67
C ARG A 225 2.59 8.30 17.61
N VAL A 226 3.35 8.13 16.51
CA VAL A 226 4.28 7.01 16.35
C VAL A 226 5.42 7.09 17.36
N LEU A 227 5.98 8.29 17.58
CA LEU A 227 7.03 8.51 18.59
C LEU A 227 6.56 8.19 20.01
N ASN A 228 5.29 8.46 20.33
CA ASN A 228 4.72 8.13 21.62
C ASN A 228 4.63 6.61 21.82
N ASP A 229 4.07 5.88 20.86
CA ASP A 229 4.03 4.40 20.89
C ASP A 229 5.45 3.82 21.01
N LEU A 230 6.41 4.28 20.21
CA LEU A 230 7.80 3.82 20.27
C LEU A 230 8.49 4.15 21.60
N SER A 231 8.14 5.27 22.23
CA SER A 231 8.67 5.64 23.54
C SER A 231 8.09 4.75 24.65
N GLU A 232 6.84 4.32 24.51
CA GLU A 232 6.21 3.36 25.42
C GLU A 232 6.76 1.95 25.21
N LEU A 233 6.98 1.52 23.97
CA LEU A 233 7.68 0.26 23.66
C LEU A 233 9.11 0.23 24.21
N ALA A 234 9.83 1.34 24.15
CA ALA A 234 11.17 1.45 24.72
C ALA A 234 11.21 1.36 26.25
N LYS A 235 10.05 1.38 26.94
CA LYS A 235 9.94 1.08 28.36
C LYS A 235 9.64 -0.41 28.63
N SER A 236 9.26 -1.17 27.60
CA SER A 236 8.98 -2.60 27.70
C SER A 236 10.27 -3.40 27.69
N ASP A 237 10.34 -4.38 28.59
CA ASP A 237 11.46 -5.32 28.67
C ASP A 237 11.22 -6.61 27.85
N ALA A 238 10.13 -6.68 27.09
CA ALA A 238 9.79 -7.88 26.31
C ALA A 238 9.28 -7.56 24.89
N PHE A 239 9.69 -8.41 23.95
CA PHE A 239 9.04 -8.54 22.65
C PHE A 239 7.72 -9.32 22.78
N ASN A 240 6.84 -9.18 21.79
CA ASN A 240 5.78 -10.15 21.57
C ASN A 240 6.27 -11.30 20.69
N SER A 241 5.47 -12.36 20.55
CA SER A 241 5.86 -13.57 19.82
C SER A 241 6.22 -13.29 18.35
N SER A 242 5.44 -12.44 17.67
CA SER A 242 5.73 -12.03 16.29
C SER A 242 7.12 -11.39 16.14
N ILE A 243 7.40 -10.34 16.92
CA ILE A 243 8.69 -9.62 16.84
C ILE A 243 9.86 -10.51 17.30
N GLN A 244 9.66 -11.29 18.36
CA GLN A 244 10.67 -12.21 18.89
C GLN A 244 11.07 -13.26 17.85
N ASN A 245 10.09 -13.91 17.21
CA ASN A 245 10.34 -14.93 16.20
C ASN A 245 11.05 -14.36 14.97
N LEU A 246 10.72 -13.13 14.55
CA LEU A 246 11.44 -12.45 13.45
C LEU A 246 12.89 -12.15 13.83
N ILE A 247 13.12 -11.65 15.04
CA ILE A 247 14.47 -11.29 15.50
C ILE A 247 15.36 -12.53 15.66
N ASN A 248 14.80 -13.62 16.18
CA ASN A 248 15.51 -14.87 16.41
C ASN A 248 15.53 -15.80 15.19
N GLU A 249 14.84 -15.43 14.10
CA GLU A 249 14.69 -16.27 12.90
C GLU A 249 14.08 -17.65 13.25
N GLU A 250 13.06 -17.64 14.10
CA GLU A 250 12.33 -18.84 14.55
C GLU A 250 11.04 -19.02 13.75
N CYS A 251 10.78 -20.25 13.30
CA CYS A 251 9.51 -20.63 12.69
C CYS A 251 8.68 -21.45 13.68
N THR A 252 7.51 -20.94 14.04
CA THR A 252 6.50 -21.69 14.79
C THR A 252 5.35 -22.03 13.85
N GLU A 253 5.16 -23.32 13.61
CA GLU A 253 4.08 -23.82 12.78
C GLU A 253 2.88 -24.26 13.64
N THR A 254 1.68 -23.90 13.20
CA THR A 254 0.41 -24.40 13.74
C THR A 254 -0.37 -25.13 12.66
N GLU A 255 -1.05 -26.21 13.03
CA GLU A 255 -1.91 -26.93 12.09
C GLU A 255 -2.99 -26.03 11.49
N PHE A 256 -3.19 -26.17 10.18
CA PHE A 256 -4.21 -25.45 9.42
C PHE A 256 -5.27 -26.44 8.94
N GLY A 257 -6.50 -26.27 9.42
CA GLY A 257 -7.68 -26.95 8.86
C GLY A 257 -8.09 -26.35 7.51
N THR A 258 -9.05 -26.96 6.82
CA THR A 258 -9.52 -26.46 5.53
C THR A 258 -10.34 -25.17 5.66
N SER A 259 -9.99 -24.14 4.89
CA SER A 259 -10.80 -22.92 4.73
C SER A 259 -11.90 -23.07 3.67
N LEU A 260 -13.07 -22.48 3.92
CA LEU A 260 -14.16 -22.39 2.94
C LEU A 260 -13.75 -21.59 1.69
N TYR A 261 -12.74 -20.72 1.78
CA TYR A 261 -12.30 -19.91 0.64
C TYR A 261 -11.43 -20.67 -0.37
N LYS A 262 -11.12 -21.96 -0.14
CA LYS A 262 -10.32 -22.80 -1.04
C LYS A 262 -10.80 -22.76 -2.49
N SER A 263 -12.11 -22.81 -2.71
CA SER A 263 -12.68 -22.84 -4.07
C SER A 263 -12.69 -21.46 -4.77
N ARG A 264 -12.49 -20.37 -4.02
CA ARG A 264 -12.54 -18.98 -4.54
C ARG A 264 -11.17 -18.43 -4.91
N LEU A 265 -10.13 -18.89 -4.21
CA LEU A 265 -8.75 -18.46 -4.41
C LEU A 265 -8.07 -19.37 -5.43
N ASN A 266 -7.12 -18.83 -6.19
CA ASN A 266 -6.18 -19.68 -6.93
C ASN A 266 -5.17 -20.32 -5.96
N THR A 267 -4.36 -21.24 -6.47
CA THR A 267 -3.37 -21.98 -5.67
C THR A 267 -2.43 -21.07 -4.85
N ASP A 268 -1.83 -20.05 -5.46
CA ASP A 268 -0.90 -19.14 -4.76
C ASP A 268 -1.59 -18.30 -3.68
N GLN A 269 -2.78 -17.78 -3.98
CA GLN A 269 -3.58 -17.00 -3.05
C GLN A 269 -4.10 -17.87 -1.90
N TYR A 270 -4.48 -19.12 -2.19
CA TYR A 270 -4.87 -20.08 -1.16
C TYR A 270 -3.70 -20.41 -0.25
N LYS A 271 -2.51 -20.69 -0.81
CA LYS A 271 -1.28 -20.89 -0.04
C LYS A 271 -0.98 -19.69 0.87
N ALA A 272 -1.14 -18.47 0.37
CA ALA A 272 -1.03 -17.25 1.18
C ALA A 272 -2.03 -17.23 2.37
N LEU A 273 -3.28 -17.66 2.14
CA LEU A 273 -4.26 -17.83 3.22
C LEU A 273 -3.85 -18.94 4.20
N GLN A 274 -3.34 -20.08 3.73
CA GLN A 274 -2.86 -21.14 4.63
C GLN A 274 -1.71 -20.64 5.51
N ASN A 275 -0.75 -19.94 4.91
CA ASN A 275 0.43 -19.40 5.60
C ASN A 275 0.08 -18.34 6.65
N ALA A 276 -0.97 -17.54 6.40
CA ALA A 276 -1.53 -16.59 7.37
C ALA A 276 -1.92 -17.26 8.70
N TYR A 277 -2.35 -18.53 8.65
CA TYR A 277 -2.69 -19.31 9.82
C TYR A 277 -1.56 -20.21 10.28
N ARG A 278 -0.80 -20.85 9.38
CA ARG A 278 0.27 -21.79 9.76
C ARG A 278 1.40 -21.11 10.51
N PHE A 279 1.77 -19.90 10.12
CA PHE A 279 2.95 -19.23 10.65
C PHE A 279 2.59 -18.00 11.48
N THR A 280 3.41 -17.71 12.49
CA THR A 280 3.30 -16.47 13.28
C THR A 280 3.64 -15.25 12.42
N ASN A 281 4.61 -15.39 11.52
CA ASN A 281 5.00 -14.34 10.58
C ASN A 281 4.99 -14.91 9.16
N SER A 282 4.36 -14.22 8.22
CA SER A 282 4.38 -14.60 6.81
C SER A 282 4.43 -13.39 5.88
N VAL A 283 4.82 -13.63 4.64
CA VAL A 283 5.01 -12.63 3.60
C VAL A 283 4.19 -12.98 2.37
N ILE A 284 3.47 -12.00 1.84
CA ILE A 284 2.81 -12.11 0.53
C ILE A 284 3.50 -11.13 -0.42
N VAL A 285 4.29 -11.66 -1.34
CA VAL A 285 4.85 -10.90 -2.45
C VAL A 285 3.83 -10.91 -3.58
N GLY A 286 3.22 -9.76 -3.82
CA GLY A 286 2.24 -9.61 -4.88
C GLY A 286 2.69 -8.55 -5.87
N PRO A 287 3.10 -8.93 -7.07
CA PRO A 287 3.36 -8.00 -8.18
C PRO A 287 2.14 -7.14 -8.56
N PRO A 288 2.27 -6.15 -9.46
CA PRO A 288 1.16 -5.33 -9.91
C PRO A 288 0.09 -6.21 -10.57
N GLY A 289 -1.18 -6.03 -10.19
CA GLY A 289 -2.30 -6.72 -10.85
C GLY A 289 -2.52 -8.19 -10.46
N THR A 290 -1.83 -8.72 -9.44
CA THR A 290 -1.93 -10.15 -9.04
C THR A 290 -3.00 -10.48 -7.99
N GLY A 291 -3.85 -9.50 -7.65
CA GLY A 291 -4.95 -9.71 -6.70
C GLY A 291 -4.55 -9.65 -5.23
N LYS A 292 -3.49 -8.91 -4.86
CA LYS A 292 -3.10 -8.66 -3.45
C LYS A 292 -4.29 -8.30 -2.55
N THR A 293 -5.03 -7.24 -2.91
CA THR A 293 -6.19 -6.77 -2.15
C THR A 293 -7.27 -7.84 -2.02
N TYR A 294 -7.52 -8.62 -3.09
CA TYR A 294 -8.47 -9.72 -3.05
C TYR A 294 -8.02 -10.85 -2.11
N THR A 295 -6.72 -11.13 -2.08
CA THR A 295 -6.11 -12.10 -1.16
C THR A 295 -6.23 -11.63 0.29
N ILE A 296 -5.87 -10.38 0.58
CA ILE A 296 -6.00 -9.77 1.91
C ILE A 296 -7.45 -9.83 2.40
N THR A 297 -8.40 -9.39 1.57
CA THR A 297 -9.82 -9.39 1.96
C THR A 297 -10.38 -10.79 2.19
N SER A 298 -9.90 -11.78 1.45
CA SER A 298 -10.25 -13.19 1.69
C SER A 298 -9.69 -13.71 3.01
N ILE A 299 -8.43 -13.39 3.34
CA ILE A 299 -7.82 -13.71 4.65
C ILE A 299 -8.59 -13.04 5.79
N VAL A 300 -8.90 -11.75 5.67
CA VAL A 300 -9.70 -11.01 6.66
C VAL A 300 -11.07 -11.67 6.86
N SER A 301 -11.76 -11.98 5.76
CA SER A 301 -13.09 -12.56 5.83
C SER A 301 -13.08 -13.97 6.44
N ASP A 302 -12.07 -14.78 6.13
CA ASP A 302 -11.89 -16.11 6.73
C ASP A 302 -11.55 -16.04 8.22
N ALA A 303 -10.68 -15.10 8.63
CA ALA A 303 -10.35 -14.88 10.04
C ALA A 303 -11.59 -14.49 10.86
N VAL A 304 -12.41 -13.57 10.34
CA VAL A 304 -13.64 -13.12 10.99
C VAL A 304 -14.69 -14.22 11.05
N LEU A 305 -14.79 -15.06 10.01
CA LEU A 305 -15.64 -16.25 10.01
C LEU A 305 -15.29 -17.20 11.17
N ASN A 306 -13.99 -17.27 11.51
CA ASN A 306 -13.43 -18.04 12.61
C ASN A 306 -13.36 -17.26 13.94
N ASN A 307 -14.13 -16.16 14.07
CA ASN A 307 -14.22 -15.31 15.26
C ASN A 307 -12.87 -14.76 15.74
N LYS A 308 -11.96 -14.48 14.79
CA LYS A 308 -10.67 -13.83 15.02
C LYS A 308 -10.75 -12.33 14.72
N SER A 309 -9.94 -11.57 15.44
CA SER A 309 -9.78 -10.13 15.26
C SER A 309 -8.63 -9.81 14.30
N VAL A 310 -8.83 -8.87 13.39
CA VAL A 310 -7.86 -8.49 12.37
C VAL A 310 -7.67 -6.97 12.32
N LEU A 311 -6.41 -6.56 12.42
CA LEU A 311 -5.97 -5.19 12.18
C LEU A 311 -5.30 -5.11 10.80
N VAL A 312 -5.87 -4.34 9.89
CA VAL A 312 -5.24 -4.07 8.58
C VAL A 312 -4.74 -2.64 8.56
N VAL A 313 -3.45 -2.49 8.27
CA VAL A 313 -2.75 -1.21 8.28
C VAL A 313 -2.00 -0.96 6.99
N SER A 314 -1.87 0.31 6.62
CA SER A 314 -1.00 0.75 5.54
C SER A 314 -0.45 2.14 5.85
N LYS A 315 0.56 2.58 5.09
CA LYS A 315 1.05 3.96 5.14
C LYS A 315 0.11 4.93 4.43
N THR A 316 -0.58 4.47 3.38
CA THR A 316 -1.41 5.35 2.54
C THR A 316 -2.90 5.19 2.83
N LYS A 317 -3.60 6.32 2.99
CA LYS A 317 -5.07 6.34 3.13
C LYS A 317 -5.79 5.67 1.96
N GLN A 318 -5.22 5.79 0.76
CA GLN A 318 -5.81 5.21 -0.45
C GLN A 318 -5.82 3.68 -0.42
N ALA A 319 -4.74 3.02 0.02
CA ALA A 319 -4.71 1.56 0.12
C ALA A 319 -5.77 1.05 1.12
N VAL A 320 -5.89 1.72 2.27
CA VAL A 320 -6.92 1.41 3.28
C VAL A 320 -8.34 1.58 2.72
N GLU A 321 -8.56 2.62 1.92
CA GLU A 321 -9.86 2.91 1.31
C GLU A 321 -10.26 1.88 0.23
N VAL A 322 -9.30 1.40 -0.56
CA VAL A 322 -9.53 0.33 -1.55
C VAL A 322 -9.96 -0.97 -0.85
N LEU A 323 -9.24 -1.35 0.22
CA LEU A 323 -9.61 -2.49 1.05
C LEU A 323 -10.99 -2.33 1.70
N ARG A 324 -11.31 -1.12 2.18
CA ARG A 324 -12.62 -0.79 2.75
C ARG A 324 -13.74 -1.03 1.74
N SER A 325 -13.61 -0.50 0.52
CA SER A 325 -14.62 -0.69 -0.52
C SER A 325 -14.78 -2.18 -0.86
N MET A 326 -13.70 -2.92 -1.06
CA MET A 326 -13.78 -4.36 -1.37
C MET A 326 -14.44 -5.18 -0.24
N LEU A 327 -14.10 -4.93 1.03
CA LEU A 327 -14.74 -5.58 2.17
C LEU A 327 -16.23 -5.21 2.29
N GLN A 328 -16.61 -3.99 1.94
CA GLN A 328 -18.01 -3.51 1.98
C GLN A 328 -18.84 -4.01 0.80
N ASP A 329 -18.29 -3.99 -0.41
CA ASP A 329 -19.03 -4.16 -1.64
C ASP A 329 -19.03 -5.62 -2.10
N ASP A 330 -17.88 -6.30 -2.03
CA ASP A 330 -17.74 -7.67 -2.53
C ASP A 330 -18.02 -8.70 -1.43
N PHE A 331 -17.53 -8.44 -0.22
CA PHE A 331 -17.72 -9.33 0.94
C PHE A 331 -18.92 -8.95 1.81
N LYS A 332 -19.53 -7.78 1.61
CA LYS A 332 -20.70 -7.26 2.36
C LYS A 332 -20.49 -7.18 3.88
N LEU A 333 -19.27 -6.86 4.33
CA LEU A 333 -18.88 -6.78 5.75
C LEU A 333 -18.99 -5.36 6.34
N LYS A 334 -19.76 -4.46 5.71
CA LYS A 334 -19.88 -3.05 6.12
C LYS A 334 -20.27 -2.86 7.59
N GLU A 335 -21.20 -3.65 8.08
CA GLU A 335 -21.70 -3.54 9.45
C GLU A 335 -20.72 -4.08 10.51
N ASN A 336 -19.56 -4.63 10.10
CA ASN A 336 -18.64 -5.34 10.99
C ASN A 336 -17.24 -4.71 11.01
N LEU A 337 -17.06 -3.65 10.22
CA LEU A 337 -15.80 -2.98 9.99
C LEU A 337 -15.74 -1.63 10.68
N ILE A 338 -14.59 -1.32 11.29
CA ILE A 338 -14.23 0.01 11.77
C ILE A 338 -13.16 0.57 10.84
N HIS A 339 -13.48 1.71 10.22
CA HIS A 339 -12.52 2.48 9.45
C HIS A 339 -12.11 3.69 10.27
N THR A 340 -10.86 3.71 10.70
CA THR A 340 -10.37 4.73 11.63
C THR A 340 -9.85 5.98 10.92
N THR A 341 -9.68 5.93 9.59
CA THR A 341 -9.17 7.06 8.82
C THR A 341 -10.33 8.04 8.51
N GLY A 342 -10.31 9.22 9.14
CA GLY A 342 -11.27 10.30 8.89
C GLY A 342 -11.78 11.01 10.15
N ARG A 343 -12.13 12.30 10.02
CA ARG A 343 -12.56 13.18 11.14
C ARG A 343 -13.82 12.67 11.87
N ASN A 344 -14.63 11.84 11.21
CA ASN A 344 -15.94 11.42 11.69
C ASN A 344 -16.01 9.95 12.16
N TYR A 345 -14.89 9.24 12.30
CA TYR A 345 -14.93 7.82 12.68
C TYR A 345 -15.64 7.62 14.02
N LYS A 346 -15.32 8.43 15.05
CA LYS A 346 -15.95 8.36 16.37
C LYS A 346 -17.45 8.56 16.30
N LEU A 347 -17.92 9.53 15.51
CA LEU A 347 -19.34 9.78 15.28
C LEU A 347 -20.03 8.55 14.67
N SER A 348 -19.48 7.99 13.60
CA SER A 348 -20.03 6.80 12.95
C SER A 348 -20.07 5.58 13.88
N LEU A 349 -19.03 5.41 14.71
CA LEU A 349 -18.91 4.32 15.66
C LEU A 349 -19.91 4.47 16.82
N LYS A 350 -20.06 5.68 17.38
CA LYS A 350 -21.07 5.98 18.40
C LYS A 350 -22.48 5.65 17.93
N VAL A 351 -22.85 6.12 16.73
CA VAL A 351 -24.16 5.85 16.13
C VAL A 351 -24.39 4.35 16.00
N LYS A 352 -23.38 3.62 15.54
CA LYS A 352 -23.43 2.17 15.36
C LYS A 352 -23.60 1.43 16.69
N ILE A 353 -22.79 1.76 17.70
CA ILE A 353 -22.89 1.15 19.04
C ILE A 353 -24.25 1.43 19.66
N ARG A 354 -24.74 2.69 19.62
CA ARG A 354 -26.07 3.06 20.13
C ARG A 354 -27.19 2.26 19.48
N LYS A 355 -27.13 2.03 18.16
CA LYS A 355 -28.10 1.23 17.41
C LYS A 355 -28.11 -0.25 17.82
N TYR A 356 -26.97 -0.81 18.22
CA TYR A 356 -26.89 -2.17 18.77
C TYR A 356 -27.40 -2.20 20.22
N LEU A 357 -27.00 -1.23 21.05
CA LEU A 357 -27.41 -1.15 22.44
C LEU A 357 -28.93 -0.91 22.60
N SER A 358 -29.57 -0.20 21.68
CA SER A 358 -31.02 0.05 21.69
C SER A 358 -31.88 -1.13 21.23
N GLY A 359 -31.29 -2.23 20.73
CA GLY A 359 -32.04 -3.40 20.25
C GLY A 359 -32.69 -3.22 18.87
N ILE A 360 -32.62 -2.03 18.26
CA ILE A 360 -33.15 -1.73 16.91
C ILE A 360 -32.53 -2.64 15.84
N SER A 361 -31.34 -3.18 16.08
CA SER A 361 -30.59 -4.04 15.15
C SER A 361 -30.92 -5.53 15.26
N ALA A 362 -31.89 -5.95 16.10
CA ALA A 362 -32.27 -7.35 16.24
C ALA A 362 -33.00 -7.90 14.99
N ARG A 363 -32.23 -8.26 13.96
CA ARG A 363 -32.73 -9.06 12.83
C ARG A 363 -32.76 -10.55 13.18
N LYS A 364 -33.70 -11.26 12.55
CA LYS A 364 -33.96 -12.71 12.69
C LYS A 364 -32.67 -13.52 12.70
N ASP A 365 -32.57 -14.45 13.65
CA ASP A 365 -31.61 -15.54 13.59
C ASP A 365 -31.88 -16.34 12.32
N PHE A 366 -30.87 -16.43 11.47
CA PHE A 366 -30.95 -17.22 10.27
C PHE A 366 -30.43 -18.63 10.61
N ALA A 367 -31.23 -19.65 10.30
CA ALA A 367 -30.78 -21.02 10.36
C ALA A 367 -29.89 -21.32 9.16
N PHE A 368 -28.59 -21.49 9.38
CA PHE A 368 -27.63 -21.84 8.33
C PHE A 368 -27.22 -23.31 8.47
N LYS A 369 -27.17 -24.04 7.34
CA LYS A 369 -26.81 -25.46 7.31
C LYS A 369 -25.45 -25.64 6.66
N GLU A 370 -24.40 -25.69 7.49
CA GLU A 370 -23.03 -26.02 7.07
C GLU A 370 -22.94 -27.37 6.34
N VAL A 371 -23.89 -28.27 6.62
CA VAL A 371 -24.07 -29.57 5.98
C VAL A 371 -24.19 -29.46 4.44
N VAL A 372 -24.82 -28.40 3.91
CA VAL A 372 -24.97 -28.24 2.46
C VAL A 372 -23.62 -27.98 1.80
N ILE A 373 -22.77 -27.16 2.43
CA ILE A 373 -21.43 -26.85 1.94
C ILE A 373 -20.54 -28.09 1.99
N HIS A 374 -20.56 -28.84 3.08
CA HIS A 374 -19.82 -30.11 3.20
C HIS A 374 -20.26 -31.12 2.13
N LYS A 375 -21.56 -31.24 1.89
CA LYS A 375 -22.09 -32.10 0.83
C LYS A 375 -21.56 -31.70 -0.54
N LEU A 376 -21.53 -30.39 -0.84
CA LEU A 376 -21.02 -29.87 -2.11
C LEU A 376 -19.50 -30.04 -2.24
N PHE A 377 -18.73 -29.91 -1.16
CA PHE A 377 -17.29 -30.22 -1.18
C PHE A 377 -17.05 -31.70 -1.47
N ASN A 378 -17.79 -32.60 -0.82
CA ASN A 378 -17.67 -34.03 -1.08
C ASN A 378 -18.07 -34.39 -2.52
N GLU A 379 -19.15 -33.80 -3.02
CA GLU A 379 -19.60 -33.94 -4.41
C GLU A 379 -18.54 -33.41 -5.39
N LEU A 380 -17.94 -32.26 -5.09
CA LEU A 380 -16.84 -31.71 -5.89
C LEU A 380 -15.65 -32.66 -5.91
N SER A 381 -15.15 -33.11 -4.77
CA SER A 381 -14.00 -34.02 -4.69
C SER A 381 -14.25 -35.34 -5.44
N GLN A 382 -15.45 -35.91 -5.33
CA GLN A 382 -15.82 -37.12 -6.09
C GLN A 382 -15.83 -36.87 -7.60
N LEU A 383 -16.33 -35.73 -8.05
CA LEU A 383 -16.33 -35.37 -9.46
C LEU A 383 -14.91 -35.07 -9.98
N GLU A 384 -14.05 -34.47 -9.16
CA GLU A 384 -12.64 -34.20 -9.49
C GLU A 384 -11.88 -35.54 -9.67
N GLU A 385 -12.04 -36.49 -8.74
CA GLU A 385 -11.45 -37.84 -8.84
C GLU A 385 -11.98 -38.61 -10.05
N GLN A 386 -13.28 -38.54 -10.33
CA GLN A 386 -13.87 -39.17 -11.51
C GLN A 386 -13.35 -38.57 -12.82
N PHE A 387 -13.08 -37.27 -12.84
CA PHE A 387 -12.50 -36.58 -13.99
C PHE A 387 -11.06 -37.04 -14.21
N GLU A 388 -10.22 -37.03 -13.18
CA GLU A 388 -8.83 -37.47 -13.24
C GLU A 388 -8.72 -38.93 -13.71
N HIS A 389 -9.49 -39.83 -13.09
CA HIS A 389 -9.51 -41.24 -13.47
C HIS A 389 -9.98 -41.48 -14.91
N PHE A 390 -10.94 -40.67 -15.40
CA PHE A 390 -11.36 -40.74 -16.80
C PHE A 390 -10.23 -40.32 -17.75
N VAL A 391 -9.53 -39.22 -17.43
CA VAL A 391 -8.40 -38.72 -18.22
C VAL A 391 -7.27 -39.76 -18.24
N GLU A 392 -6.91 -40.34 -17.10
CA GLU A 392 -5.88 -41.39 -17.01
C GLU A 392 -6.20 -42.57 -17.92
N HIS A 393 -7.43 -43.08 -17.87
CA HIS A 393 -7.86 -44.18 -18.74
C HIS A 393 -7.79 -43.84 -20.24
N GLU A 394 -8.09 -42.59 -20.60
CA GLU A 394 -8.00 -42.14 -21.99
C GLU A 394 -6.53 -42.05 -22.44
N LEU A 395 -5.63 -41.57 -21.57
CA LEU A 395 -4.19 -41.54 -21.84
C LEU A 395 -3.62 -42.96 -21.97
N GLU A 396 -4.03 -43.89 -21.09
CA GLU A 396 -3.65 -45.30 -21.20
C GLU A 396 -4.15 -45.93 -22.51
N LEU A 397 -5.40 -45.64 -22.90
CA LEU A 397 -5.98 -46.14 -24.15
C LEU A 397 -5.20 -45.61 -25.36
N SER A 398 -4.86 -44.32 -25.34
CA SER A 398 -4.01 -43.69 -26.35
C SER A 398 -2.65 -44.39 -26.45
N ASP A 399 -1.96 -44.60 -25.34
CA ASP A 399 -0.66 -45.28 -25.33
C ASP A 399 -0.74 -46.68 -25.93
N LEU A 400 -1.82 -47.41 -25.65
CA LEU A 400 -2.08 -48.73 -26.25
C LEU A 400 -2.46 -48.66 -27.74
N GLU A 401 -3.07 -47.57 -28.21
CA GLU A 401 -3.43 -47.39 -29.62
C GLU A 401 -2.21 -47.09 -30.49
N PHE A 402 -1.25 -46.33 -29.96
CA PHE A 402 -0.04 -45.90 -30.67
C PHE A 402 1.20 -46.76 -30.40
N ALA A 403 1.13 -47.73 -29.47
CA ALA A 403 2.23 -48.67 -29.22
C ALA A 403 2.47 -49.65 -30.37
N LYS A 404 3.74 -49.81 -30.78
CA LYS A 404 4.15 -50.82 -31.77
C LYS A 404 4.32 -52.20 -31.09
N GLY A 405 3.52 -53.18 -31.51
CA GLY A 405 3.66 -54.58 -31.06
C GLY A 405 3.06 -54.87 -29.69
N LEU A 406 1.72 -54.93 -29.59
CA LEU A 406 1.02 -55.23 -28.34
C LEU A 406 1.01 -56.73 -28.00
N ASN A 407 1.36 -57.07 -26.76
CA ASN A 407 1.16 -58.41 -26.19
C ASN A 407 -0.36 -58.72 -26.00
N LEU A 408 -0.73 -59.99 -25.89
CA LEU A 408 -2.13 -60.45 -25.72
C LEU A 408 -2.85 -59.75 -24.56
N LEU A 409 -2.21 -59.60 -23.39
CA LEU A 409 -2.76 -58.86 -22.25
C LEU A 409 -3.06 -57.40 -22.58
N ASN A 410 -2.17 -56.73 -23.33
CA ASN A 410 -2.35 -55.34 -23.72
C ASN A 410 -3.42 -55.19 -24.82
N LYS A 411 -3.62 -56.20 -25.68
CA LYS A 411 -4.75 -56.25 -26.62
C LYS A 411 -6.09 -56.40 -25.89
N TRP A 412 -6.14 -57.23 -24.84
CA TRP A 412 -7.31 -57.35 -23.97
C TRP A 412 -7.57 -56.07 -23.17
N LYS A 413 -6.52 -55.45 -22.58
CA LYS A 413 -6.63 -54.15 -21.89
C LYS A 413 -7.14 -53.06 -22.82
N ARG A 414 -6.61 -52.99 -24.05
CA ARG A 414 -7.11 -52.09 -25.11
C ARG A 414 -8.57 -52.35 -25.43
N PHE A 415 -8.98 -53.60 -25.65
CA PHE A 415 -10.37 -53.97 -25.94
C PHE A 415 -11.32 -53.57 -24.79
N TYR A 416 -10.93 -53.85 -23.54
CA TYR A 416 -11.69 -53.50 -22.34
C TYR A 416 -11.88 -51.98 -22.18
N LEU A 417 -10.79 -51.21 -22.28
CA LEU A 417 -10.82 -49.75 -22.20
C LEU A 417 -11.63 -49.15 -23.36
N ASN A 418 -11.51 -49.73 -24.56
CA ASN A 418 -12.22 -49.28 -25.76
C ASN A 418 -13.74 -49.45 -25.65
N ILE A 419 -14.23 -50.52 -25.01
CA ILE A 419 -15.66 -50.72 -24.70
C ILE A 419 -16.14 -49.73 -23.63
N ARG A 420 -15.32 -49.45 -22.61
CA ARG A 420 -15.69 -48.56 -21.50
C ARG A 420 -15.70 -47.07 -21.89
N SER A 421 -14.90 -46.69 -22.89
CA SER A 421 -14.84 -45.36 -23.53
C SER A 421 -16.04 -45.09 -24.48
N PHE A 422 -16.98 -46.02 -24.66
CA PHE A 422 -18.13 -45.89 -25.58
C PHE A 422 -19.05 -44.68 -25.30
N ASN A 423 -19.09 -44.15 -24.07
CA ASN A 423 -19.80 -42.89 -23.75
C ASN A 423 -18.89 -41.66 -23.89
N GLY A 424 -18.57 -41.27 -25.13
CA GLY A 424 -17.68 -40.14 -25.41
C GLY A 424 -18.21 -38.76 -24.95
N ASP A 425 -19.48 -38.63 -24.59
CA ASP A 425 -20.04 -37.42 -23.97
C ASP A 425 -19.84 -37.37 -22.44
N LYS A 426 -19.39 -38.47 -21.81
CA LYS A 426 -19.26 -38.59 -20.34
C LYS A 426 -18.27 -37.58 -19.76
N LEU A 427 -17.10 -37.39 -20.39
CA LEU A 427 -16.11 -36.40 -19.95
C LEU A 427 -16.71 -34.99 -19.89
N TRP A 428 -17.53 -34.65 -20.89
CA TRP A 428 -18.22 -33.38 -20.97
C TRP A 428 -19.32 -33.24 -19.91
N GLN A 429 -20.07 -34.31 -19.63
CA GLN A 429 -21.06 -34.31 -18.55
C GLN A 429 -20.39 -34.11 -17.18
N LEU A 430 -19.27 -34.80 -16.93
CA LEU A 430 -18.46 -34.64 -15.71
C LEU A 430 -17.98 -33.19 -15.56
N PHE A 431 -17.40 -32.62 -16.62
CA PHE A 431 -16.89 -31.25 -16.61
C PHE A 431 -17.99 -30.20 -16.35
N ASN A 432 -19.19 -30.32 -16.95
CA ASN A 432 -20.30 -29.42 -16.62
C ASN A 432 -20.80 -29.58 -15.19
N ASN A 433 -20.82 -30.82 -14.67
CA ASN A 433 -21.24 -31.07 -13.31
C ASN A 433 -20.27 -30.40 -12.32
N LEU A 434 -18.96 -30.48 -12.59
CA LEU A 434 -17.93 -29.74 -11.85
C LEU A 434 -18.22 -28.22 -11.84
N ASP A 435 -18.41 -27.61 -13.01
CA ASP A 435 -18.71 -26.18 -13.13
C ASP A 435 -19.98 -25.78 -12.35
N ASN A 436 -21.04 -26.58 -12.45
CA ASN A 436 -22.30 -26.32 -11.75
C ASN A 436 -22.15 -26.42 -10.23
N VAL A 437 -21.42 -27.43 -9.74
CA VAL A 437 -21.15 -27.60 -8.32
C VAL A 437 -20.28 -26.45 -7.79
N LEU A 438 -19.26 -26.02 -8.53
CA LEU A 438 -18.42 -24.87 -8.17
C LEU A 438 -19.24 -23.58 -8.06
N LEU A 439 -20.07 -23.27 -9.07
CA LEU A 439 -20.95 -22.08 -9.05
C LEU A 439 -21.94 -22.12 -7.88
N ARG A 440 -22.46 -23.30 -7.55
CA ARG A 440 -23.37 -23.47 -6.41
C ARG A 440 -22.62 -23.30 -5.10
N LEU A 441 -21.45 -23.92 -4.97
CA LEU A 441 -20.58 -23.83 -3.80
C LEU A 441 -20.21 -22.37 -3.49
N GLU A 442 -19.82 -21.58 -4.49
CA GLU A 442 -19.51 -20.15 -4.32
C GLU A 442 -20.68 -19.34 -3.75
N ARG A 443 -21.91 -19.63 -4.20
CA ARG A 443 -23.14 -18.98 -3.73
C ARG A 443 -23.44 -19.37 -2.28
N GLU A 444 -23.41 -20.67 -1.97
CA GLU A 444 -23.68 -21.19 -0.63
C GLU A 444 -22.65 -20.68 0.39
N ILE A 445 -21.35 -20.68 0.04
CA ILE A 445 -20.29 -20.11 0.88
C ILE A 445 -20.52 -18.62 1.13
N SER A 446 -20.94 -17.85 0.13
CA SER A 446 -21.26 -16.43 0.32
C SER A 446 -22.39 -16.24 1.33
N TYR A 447 -23.45 -17.03 1.20
CA TYR A 447 -24.63 -16.96 2.06
C TYR A 447 -24.29 -17.36 3.50
N PHE A 448 -23.61 -18.50 3.66
CA PHE A 448 -23.16 -19.01 4.96
C PHE A 448 -22.23 -18.04 5.68
N THR A 449 -21.21 -17.52 4.98
CA THR A 449 -20.21 -16.65 5.60
C THR A 449 -20.85 -15.37 6.13
N LYS A 450 -21.69 -14.70 5.32
CA LYS A 450 -22.45 -13.51 5.75
C LYS A 450 -23.29 -13.81 6.99
N GLY A 451 -23.94 -14.95 6.96
CA GLY A 451 -24.78 -15.43 8.04
C GLY A 451 -24.08 -15.67 9.35
N LYS A 452 -23.04 -16.51 9.32
CA LYS A 452 -22.23 -16.88 10.48
C LYS A 452 -21.55 -15.67 11.10
N ILE A 453 -20.96 -14.79 10.28
CA ILE A 453 -20.34 -13.55 10.78
C ILE A 453 -21.37 -12.66 11.48
N GLN A 454 -22.54 -12.43 10.87
CA GLN A 454 -23.58 -11.61 11.49
C GLN A 454 -24.09 -12.22 12.80
N SER A 455 -24.25 -13.54 12.86
CA SER A 455 -24.68 -14.26 14.06
C SER A 455 -23.63 -14.15 15.18
N ASN A 456 -22.36 -14.41 14.87
CA ASN A 456 -21.24 -14.26 15.82
C ASN A 456 -21.24 -12.86 16.44
N ILE A 457 -21.35 -11.83 15.60
CA ILE A 457 -21.32 -10.44 16.04
C ILE A 457 -22.54 -10.10 16.89
N ASN A 458 -23.75 -10.47 16.47
CA ASN A 458 -24.97 -10.25 17.27
C ASN A 458 -24.88 -10.94 18.64
N ASN A 459 -24.37 -12.17 18.69
CA ASN A 459 -24.15 -12.90 19.93
C ASN A 459 -23.09 -12.21 20.81
N ASN A 460 -21.99 -11.76 20.23
CA ASN A 460 -20.94 -11.01 20.93
C ASN A 460 -21.46 -9.66 21.48
N PHE A 461 -22.30 -8.93 20.73
CA PHE A 461 -22.93 -7.69 21.21
C PHE A 461 -23.87 -7.94 22.40
N ARG A 462 -24.56 -9.08 22.44
CA ARG A 462 -25.39 -9.49 23.59
C ARG A 462 -24.52 -9.90 24.77
N LEU A 463 -23.52 -10.76 24.53
CA LEU A 463 -22.65 -11.33 25.55
C LEU A 463 -21.76 -10.26 26.22
N PHE A 464 -21.23 -9.32 25.45
CA PHE A 464 -20.28 -8.30 25.90
C PHE A 464 -20.91 -6.90 26.04
N ARG A 465 -22.24 -6.83 26.20
CA ARG A 465 -23.01 -5.57 26.26
C ARG A 465 -22.42 -4.56 27.25
N LYS A 466 -21.98 -5.02 28.43
CA LYS A 466 -21.42 -4.17 29.49
C LYS A 466 -20.14 -3.45 29.03
N ASP A 467 -19.20 -4.18 28.44
CA ASP A 467 -17.95 -3.61 27.95
C ASP A 467 -18.19 -2.65 26.79
N ILE A 468 -19.12 -3.01 25.89
CA ILE A 468 -19.50 -2.17 24.74
C ILE A 468 -20.16 -0.86 25.19
N SER A 469 -20.98 -0.90 26.24
CA SER A 469 -21.57 0.30 26.84
C SER A 469 -20.49 1.21 27.42
N ARG A 470 -19.56 0.66 28.21
CA ARG A 470 -18.44 1.44 28.77
C ARG A 470 -17.53 2.01 27.69
N PHE A 471 -17.33 1.26 26.60
CA PHE A 471 -16.58 1.75 25.45
C PHE A 471 -17.31 2.93 24.78
N LEU A 472 -18.64 2.92 24.71
CA LEU A 472 -19.42 4.07 24.26
C LEU A 472 -19.21 5.27 25.20
N ASP A 473 -19.29 5.07 26.52
CA ASP A 473 -19.04 6.13 27.50
C ASP A 473 -17.65 6.74 27.32
N ALA A 474 -16.63 5.89 27.09
CA ALA A 474 -15.28 6.34 26.77
C ALA A 474 -15.28 7.21 25.49
N LEU A 475 -15.90 6.75 24.40
CA LEU A 475 -15.97 7.53 23.17
C LEU A 475 -16.68 8.88 23.36
N GLU A 476 -17.61 8.97 24.30
CA GLU A 476 -18.39 10.16 24.66
C GLU A 476 -17.68 11.11 25.64
N ALA A 477 -16.58 10.69 26.26
CA ALA A 477 -15.78 11.50 27.18
C ALA A 477 -15.38 12.84 26.55
N SER A 478 -15.49 13.89 27.37
CA SER A 478 -15.21 15.28 26.95
C SER A 478 -13.72 15.60 26.99
N SER A 479 -12.93 14.85 27.76
CA SER A 479 -11.48 15.01 27.89
C SER A 479 -10.72 13.74 27.50
N PHE A 480 -9.48 13.90 27.03
CA PHE A 480 -8.61 12.77 26.66
C PHE A 480 -8.18 11.94 27.89
N SER A 481 -7.98 12.58 29.03
CA SER A 481 -7.63 11.92 30.30
C SER A 481 -8.76 11.01 30.78
N GLU A 482 -10.01 11.49 30.70
CA GLU A 482 -11.20 10.71 31.02
C GLU A 482 -11.41 9.55 30.03
N TYR A 483 -11.21 9.80 28.73
CA TYR A 483 -11.23 8.75 27.70
C TYR A 483 -10.26 7.61 28.02
N LYS A 484 -9.01 7.93 28.36
CA LYS A 484 -8.00 6.93 28.75
C LYS A 484 -8.41 6.14 30.00
N ARG A 485 -8.89 6.83 31.04
CA ARG A 485 -9.35 6.18 32.29
C ARG A 485 -10.49 5.20 32.03
N LEU A 486 -11.48 5.58 31.22
CA LEU A 486 -12.60 4.70 30.90
C LEU A 486 -12.15 3.51 30.04
N LEU A 487 -11.21 3.70 29.12
CA LEU A 487 -10.66 2.60 28.31
C LEU A 487 -9.95 1.53 29.14
N THR A 488 -9.28 1.89 30.24
CA THR A 488 -8.63 0.89 31.11
C THR A 488 -9.61 -0.02 31.84
N GLU A 489 -10.89 0.39 31.95
CA GLU A 489 -11.96 -0.42 32.56
C GLU A 489 -12.67 -1.33 31.55
N VAL A 490 -12.31 -1.25 30.27
CA VAL A 490 -12.90 -2.01 29.16
C VAL A 490 -11.97 -3.16 28.76
N LYS A 491 -12.50 -4.38 28.73
CA LYS A 491 -11.77 -5.53 28.16
C LYS A 491 -11.73 -5.40 26.63
N GLN A 492 -10.60 -4.97 26.09
CA GLN A 492 -10.46 -4.68 24.66
C GLN A 492 -10.74 -5.90 23.78
N GLU A 493 -10.35 -7.11 24.20
CA GLU A 493 -10.67 -8.35 23.49
C GLU A 493 -12.17 -8.54 23.22
N ASN A 494 -13.03 -8.10 24.14
CA ASN A 494 -14.48 -8.20 24.00
C ASN A 494 -15.01 -7.20 22.97
N ILE A 495 -14.41 -6.01 22.90
CA ILE A 495 -14.72 -5.00 21.87
C ILE A 495 -14.30 -5.52 20.50
N LEU A 496 -13.13 -6.14 20.39
CA LEU A 496 -12.65 -6.73 19.14
C LEU A 496 -13.49 -7.92 18.67
N LYS A 497 -14.12 -8.67 19.58
CA LYS A 497 -15.10 -9.71 19.18
C LYS A 497 -16.40 -9.11 18.61
N ALA A 498 -16.81 -7.94 19.08
CA ALA A 498 -17.97 -7.22 18.54
C ALA A 498 -17.65 -6.46 17.24
N PHE A 499 -16.41 -5.96 17.13
CA PHE A 499 -15.87 -5.25 15.97
C PHE A 499 -14.55 -5.90 15.53
N PRO A 500 -14.60 -7.00 14.75
CA PRO A 500 -13.41 -7.81 14.48
C PRO A 500 -12.51 -7.26 13.39
N ILE A 501 -12.94 -6.27 12.60
CA ILE A 501 -12.15 -5.74 11.49
C ILE A 501 -11.82 -4.26 11.73
N TRP A 502 -10.53 -3.95 11.84
CA TRP A 502 -10.04 -2.59 12.02
C TRP A 502 -9.15 -2.20 10.85
N LEU A 503 -9.49 -1.12 10.17
CA LEU A 503 -8.72 -0.54 9.07
C LEU A 503 -8.14 0.79 9.52
N ALA A 504 -6.80 0.93 9.52
CA ALA A 504 -6.12 2.12 10.01
C ALA A 504 -4.88 2.50 9.18
N ASN A 505 -4.47 3.77 9.24
CA ASN A 505 -3.10 4.12 8.83
C ASN A 505 -2.15 3.86 9.98
N LEU A 506 -0.91 3.47 9.69
CA LEU A 506 0.14 3.26 10.70
C LEU A 506 0.31 4.50 11.62
N SER A 507 0.31 5.69 11.04
CA SER A 507 0.50 6.94 11.79
C SER A 507 -0.67 7.34 12.69
N ASP A 508 -1.83 6.74 12.51
CA ASP A 508 -3.05 7.07 13.24
C ASP A 508 -3.35 6.07 14.38
N LEU A 509 -2.60 4.98 14.48
CA LEU A 509 -2.88 3.87 15.41
C LEU A 509 -2.99 4.30 16.88
N ASN A 510 -2.01 5.05 17.40
CA ASN A 510 -2.01 5.53 18.79
C ASN A 510 -3.27 6.34 19.16
N SER A 511 -3.91 7.01 18.19
CA SER A 511 -5.11 7.83 18.44
C SER A 511 -6.42 7.04 18.50
N VAL A 512 -6.37 5.75 18.18
CA VAL A 512 -7.56 4.92 17.98
C VAL A 512 -7.50 3.60 18.73
N LEU A 513 -6.30 3.05 18.95
CA LEU A 513 -6.08 1.77 19.60
C LEU A 513 -5.02 1.90 20.71
N PRO A 514 -5.28 1.34 21.92
CA PRO A 514 -4.27 1.30 22.97
C PRO A 514 -3.07 0.45 22.56
N LEU A 515 -1.90 0.74 23.12
CA LEU A 515 -0.68 -0.04 22.90
C LEU A 515 -0.65 -1.25 23.84
N GLU A 516 -1.49 -2.24 23.56
CA GLU A 516 -1.56 -3.49 24.31
C GLU A 516 -0.89 -4.63 23.53
N LYS A 517 -0.08 -5.44 24.24
CA LYS A 517 0.59 -6.60 23.66
C LYS A 517 -0.44 -7.62 23.18
N ASP A 518 -0.27 -8.13 21.96
CA ASP A 518 -1.05 -9.26 21.42
C ASP A 518 -2.58 -9.03 21.40
N LEU A 519 -2.99 -7.76 21.31
CA LEU A 519 -4.38 -7.30 21.30
C LEU A 519 -5.22 -7.92 20.17
N PHE A 520 -4.66 -8.02 18.96
CA PHE A 520 -5.28 -8.63 17.78
C PHE A 520 -4.76 -10.05 17.54
N ASP A 521 -5.59 -10.90 16.95
CA ASP A 521 -5.14 -12.23 16.52
C ASP A 521 -4.23 -12.15 15.29
N LEU A 522 -4.47 -11.17 14.41
CA LEU A 522 -3.73 -10.97 13.17
C LEU A 522 -3.56 -9.48 12.84
N VAL A 523 -2.35 -9.06 12.49
CA VAL A 523 -2.09 -7.80 11.79
C VAL A 523 -1.68 -8.05 10.34
N ILE A 524 -2.25 -7.28 9.41
CA ILE A 524 -1.89 -7.29 7.99
C ILE A 524 -1.36 -5.91 7.63
N ILE A 525 -0.10 -5.83 7.19
CA ILE A 525 0.52 -4.59 6.72
C ILE A 525 0.51 -4.59 5.19
N ASP A 526 -0.39 -3.82 4.58
CA ASP A 526 -0.48 -3.67 3.12
C ASP A 526 0.41 -2.53 2.61
N GLU A 527 0.90 -2.67 1.37
CA GLU A 527 1.92 -1.80 0.76
C GLU A 527 3.17 -1.68 1.65
N ALA A 528 3.60 -2.80 2.24
CA ALA A 528 4.67 -2.88 3.23
C ALA A 528 6.03 -2.34 2.74
N THR A 529 6.31 -2.30 1.44
CA THR A 529 7.51 -1.65 0.90
C THR A 529 7.58 -0.16 1.16
N GLN A 530 6.42 0.50 1.28
CA GLN A 530 6.34 1.93 1.57
C GLN A 530 6.44 2.24 3.06
N CYS A 531 6.30 1.24 3.93
CA CYS A 531 6.30 1.39 5.37
C CYS A 531 7.74 1.27 5.91
N ASP A 532 8.18 2.27 6.68
CA ASP A 532 9.40 2.16 7.47
C ASP A 532 9.20 1.21 8.66
N ILE A 533 10.29 0.65 9.17
CA ILE A 533 10.23 -0.34 10.25
C ILE A 533 9.66 0.28 11.53
N ALA A 534 10.08 1.50 11.86
CA ALA A 534 9.72 2.16 13.12
C ALA A 534 8.21 2.41 13.23
N SER A 535 7.55 2.86 12.17
CA SER A 535 6.10 3.06 12.17
C SER A 535 5.29 1.75 12.19
N ALA A 536 5.88 0.64 11.73
CA ALA A 536 5.23 -0.67 11.74
C ALA A 536 5.34 -1.41 13.09
N LEU A 537 6.41 -1.20 13.86
CA LEU A 537 6.65 -1.90 15.14
C LEU A 537 5.46 -1.81 16.13
N PRO A 538 4.82 -0.64 16.36
CA PRO A 538 3.64 -0.57 17.21
C PRO A 538 2.43 -1.37 16.71
N ALA A 539 2.31 -1.59 15.40
CA ALA A 539 1.25 -2.43 14.84
C ALA A 539 1.54 -3.91 15.07
N LEU A 540 2.80 -4.33 14.89
CA LEU A 540 3.26 -5.70 15.15
C LEU A 540 3.13 -6.08 16.62
N TYR A 541 3.47 -5.17 17.53
CA TYR A 541 3.35 -5.40 18.97
C TYR A 541 1.91 -5.66 19.42
N ARG A 542 0.94 -5.07 18.73
CA ARG A 542 -0.49 -5.23 18.99
C ARG A 542 -1.07 -6.54 18.47
N ALA A 543 -0.30 -7.44 17.86
CA ALA A 543 -0.87 -8.64 17.25
C ALA A 543 -0.05 -9.91 17.47
N LYS A 544 -0.76 -11.02 17.68
CA LYS A 544 -0.16 -12.36 17.87
C LYS A 544 0.55 -12.84 16.61
N LYS A 545 -0.07 -12.64 15.45
CA LYS A 545 0.46 -13.02 14.13
C LYS A 545 0.55 -11.81 13.21
N ALA A 546 1.50 -11.82 12.29
CA ALA A 546 1.72 -10.75 11.33
C ALA A 546 1.87 -11.26 9.89
N ILE A 547 1.21 -10.57 8.97
CA ILE A 547 1.39 -10.73 7.53
C ILE A 547 1.84 -9.39 6.97
N VAL A 548 2.95 -9.40 6.23
CA VAL A 548 3.32 -8.24 5.40
C VAL A 548 3.01 -8.54 3.95
N VAL A 549 2.38 -7.57 3.28
CA VAL A 549 1.96 -7.68 1.88
C VAL A 549 2.56 -6.52 1.11
N GLY A 550 3.23 -6.82 0.01
CA GLY A 550 3.88 -5.80 -0.80
C GLY A 550 4.60 -6.37 -2.00
N ASP A 551 5.47 -5.55 -2.60
CA ASP A 551 6.24 -5.91 -3.78
C ASP A 551 7.64 -5.27 -3.69
N PRO A 552 8.72 -6.06 -3.51
CA PRO A 552 10.07 -5.55 -3.32
C PRO A 552 10.62 -4.77 -4.53
N ASN A 553 10.00 -4.94 -5.71
CA ASN A 553 10.35 -4.25 -6.96
C ASN A 553 9.56 -2.95 -7.18
N GLN A 554 8.70 -2.55 -6.23
CA GLN A 554 8.02 -1.26 -6.24
C GLN A 554 8.68 -0.25 -5.31
N LEU A 555 8.18 0.99 -5.36
CA LEU A 555 8.72 2.13 -4.61
C LEU A 555 8.77 1.84 -3.10
N ARG A 556 9.92 2.17 -2.53
CA ARG A 556 10.22 2.05 -1.10
C ARG A 556 9.88 3.33 -0.36
N HIS A 557 9.87 3.24 0.97
CA HIS A 557 9.94 4.44 1.80
C HIS A 557 11.26 5.19 1.55
N TYR A 558 11.25 6.50 1.77
CA TYR A 558 12.42 7.35 1.63
C TYR A 558 12.78 7.94 2.99
N SER A 559 14.04 7.77 3.40
CA SER A 559 14.59 8.31 4.64
C SER A 559 15.64 9.39 4.38
N PHE A 560 15.60 10.45 5.18
CA PHE A 560 16.58 11.54 5.23
C PHE A 560 17.71 11.30 6.24
N VAL A 561 17.64 10.22 7.04
CA VAL A 561 18.69 9.88 8.01
C VAL A 561 19.97 9.46 7.27
N SER A 562 21.10 10.09 7.57
CA SER A 562 22.40 9.74 6.97
C SER A 562 22.97 8.44 7.55
N SER A 563 23.80 7.73 6.79
CA SER A 563 24.44 6.49 7.27
C SER A 563 25.28 6.71 8.53
N ALA A 564 26.00 7.82 8.62
CA ALA A 564 26.78 8.18 9.81
C ALA A 564 25.91 8.41 11.05
N GLN A 565 24.74 9.06 10.89
CA GLN A 565 23.79 9.25 11.99
C GLN A 565 23.15 7.93 12.42
N GLN A 566 22.81 7.06 11.47
CA GLN A 566 22.30 5.73 11.76
C GLN A 566 23.30 4.91 12.58
N PHE A 567 24.56 4.87 12.14
CA PHE A 567 25.63 4.16 12.81
C PHE A 567 25.86 4.67 14.23
N SER A 568 25.94 5.99 14.40
CA SER A 568 26.07 6.60 15.74
C SER A 568 24.91 6.25 16.67
N LEU A 569 23.67 6.11 16.15
CA LEU A 569 22.54 5.64 16.96
C LEU A 569 22.62 4.15 17.29
N GLN A 570 23.17 3.31 16.40
CA GLN A 570 23.39 1.89 16.68
C GLN A 570 24.39 1.71 17.82
N GLU A 571 25.53 2.42 17.75
CA GLU A 571 26.54 2.44 18.82
C GLU A 571 25.97 2.96 20.14
N LYS A 572 25.21 4.06 20.10
CA LYS A 572 24.55 4.65 21.29
C LYS A 572 23.71 3.63 22.06
N HIS A 573 23.01 2.75 21.35
CA HIS A 573 22.13 1.75 21.94
C HIS A 573 22.80 0.37 22.11
N GLY A 574 24.10 0.26 21.87
CA GLY A 574 24.86 -0.99 22.04
C GLY A 574 24.37 -2.11 21.11
N LEU A 575 23.88 -1.74 19.92
CA LEU A 575 23.37 -2.69 18.94
C LEU A 575 24.48 -3.08 17.94
N PRO A 576 24.54 -4.35 17.52
CA PRO A 576 25.55 -4.80 16.55
C PRO A 576 25.29 -4.21 15.17
N GLU A 577 26.33 -4.18 14.32
CA GLU A 577 26.20 -3.90 12.89
C GLU A 577 25.46 -5.05 12.18
N ASP A 578 24.14 -5.05 12.27
CA ASP A 578 23.27 -5.98 11.53
C ASP A 578 22.47 -5.18 10.49
N LYS A 579 22.41 -5.71 9.26
CA LYS A 579 21.62 -5.12 8.16
C LYS A 579 20.14 -4.95 8.55
N ILE A 580 19.63 -5.73 9.50
CA ILE A 580 18.28 -5.61 10.03
C ILE A 580 18.00 -4.20 10.60
N LEU A 581 19.02 -3.56 11.16
CA LEU A 581 18.95 -2.23 11.75
C LEU A 581 19.13 -1.12 10.71
N ASP A 582 19.21 -1.44 9.41
CA ASP A 582 19.31 -0.44 8.35
C ASP A 582 17.98 0.29 8.11
N TYR A 583 17.70 1.25 8.99
CA TYR A 583 16.50 2.08 8.97
C TYR A 583 16.36 2.86 7.65
N ARG A 584 17.47 3.33 7.07
CA ARG A 584 17.47 4.18 5.88
C ARG A 584 16.99 3.45 4.63
N ASN A 585 17.49 2.24 4.38
CA ASN A 585 17.32 1.57 3.09
C ASN A 585 16.34 0.39 3.13
N ARG A 586 15.86 -0.02 4.30
CA ARG A 586 14.96 -1.17 4.44
C ARG A 586 13.56 -0.75 4.87
N SER A 587 12.58 -1.30 4.18
CA SER A 587 11.17 -1.29 4.57
C SER A 587 10.84 -2.44 5.53
N ILE A 588 9.64 -2.41 6.10
CA ILE A 588 9.16 -3.56 6.88
C ILE A 588 9.01 -4.83 6.02
N LEU A 589 8.75 -4.71 4.71
CA LEU A 589 8.75 -5.87 3.82
C LEU A 589 10.15 -6.50 3.72
N ASP A 590 11.18 -5.68 3.52
CA ASP A 590 12.58 -6.15 3.44
C ASP A 590 13.00 -6.81 4.76
N PHE A 591 12.59 -6.25 5.90
CA PHE A 591 12.82 -6.81 7.22
C PHE A 591 12.27 -8.25 7.31
N PHE A 592 10.99 -8.45 6.99
CA PHE A 592 10.37 -9.78 7.00
C PHE A 592 10.99 -10.73 6.00
N ILE A 593 11.18 -10.34 4.72
CA ILE A 593 11.79 -11.20 3.70
C ILE A 593 13.17 -11.70 4.15
N SER A 594 13.94 -10.85 4.84
CA SER A 594 15.29 -11.22 5.32
C SER A 594 15.32 -12.03 6.62
N LYS A 595 14.19 -12.20 7.31
CA LYS A 595 14.12 -12.76 8.68
C LYS A 595 13.11 -13.88 8.90
N VAL A 596 12.25 -14.14 7.92
CA VAL A 596 11.52 -15.41 7.89
C VAL A 596 12.53 -16.56 7.82
N ALA A 597 12.31 -17.60 8.63
CA ALA A 597 13.24 -18.71 8.78
C ALA A 597 13.09 -19.74 7.66
N ASP A 598 11.89 -19.86 7.07
CA ASP A 598 11.57 -20.81 6.02
C ASP A 598 10.94 -20.12 4.79
N GLN A 599 11.36 -20.52 3.59
CA GLN A 599 10.78 -20.08 2.31
C GLN A 599 9.27 -20.35 2.22
N GLN A 600 8.75 -21.35 2.93
CA GLN A 600 7.32 -21.63 3.02
C GLN A 600 6.53 -20.47 3.62
N GLN A 601 7.15 -19.60 4.42
CA GLN A 601 6.51 -18.40 4.99
C GLN A 601 6.29 -17.31 3.93
N VAL A 602 6.88 -17.44 2.73
CA VAL A 602 6.77 -16.48 1.62
C VAL A 602 5.88 -17.04 0.52
N SER A 603 4.78 -16.33 0.24
CA SER A 603 3.87 -16.63 -0.87
C SER A 603 4.05 -15.61 -2.00
N PHE A 604 4.38 -16.06 -3.20
CA PHE A 604 4.49 -15.23 -4.39
C PHE A 604 3.25 -15.41 -5.26
N LEU A 605 2.54 -14.32 -5.59
CA LEU A 605 1.33 -14.37 -6.42
C LEU A 605 1.67 -14.25 -7.91
N ARG A 606 1.44 -15.29 -8.72
CA ARG A 606 1.87 -15.34 -10.14
C ARG A 606 0.83 -14.83 -11.13
N GLU A 607 -0.45 -15.12 -10.91
CA GLU A 607 -1.51 -14.80 -11.87
C GLU A 607 -1.75 -13.28 -11.96
N HIS A 608 -1.58 -12.69 -13.15
CA HIS A 608 -1.75 -11.27 -13.42
C HIS A 608 -3.06 -10.97 -14.17
N PHE A 609 -3.94 -10.19 -13.54
CA PHE A 609 -5.30 -9.90 -14.02
C PHE A 609 -5.48 -8.48 -14.59
N ARG A 610 -4.49 -7.57 -14.43
CA ARG A 610 -4.68 -6.14 -14.70
C ARG A 610 -4.63 -5.79 -16.17
N SER A 611 -3.56 -6.18 -16.84
CA SER A 611 -3.17 -5.69 -18.16
C SER A 611 -2.72 -6.82 -19.08
N THR A 612 -2.60 -6.50 -20.35
CA THR A 612 -2.22 -7.40 -21.43
C THR A 612 -0.70 -7.54 -21.54
N PRO A 613 -0.20 -8.53 -22.31
CA PRO A 613 1.24 -8.72 -22.49
C PRO A 613 1.99 -7.46 -22.96
N SER A 614 1.42 -6.66 -23.87
CA SER A 614 2.06 -5.42 -24.37
C SER A 614 2.37 -4.40 -23.28
N LEU A 615 1.61 -4.41 -22.18
CA LEU A 615 1.76 -3.46 -21.08
C LEU A 615 2.64 -4.01 -19.94
N ILE A 616 2.63 -5.32 -19.69
CA ILE A 616 3.29 -5.92 -18.52
C ILE A 616 4.56 -6.71 -18.86
N GLU A 617 4.74 -7.20 -20.09
CA GLU A 617 5.77 -8.20 -20.40
C GLU A 617 7.21 -7.68 -20.20
N PHE A 618 7.46 -6.40 -20.48
CA PHE A 618 8.75 -5.80 -20.14
C PHE A 618 9.02 -5.88 -18.64
N SER A 619 8.03 -5.49 -17.83
CA SER A 619 8.13 -5.53 -16.37
C SER A 619 8.23 -6.97 -15.86
N ASN A 620 7.47 -7.90 -16.44
CA ASN A 620 7.52 -9.34 -16.16
C ASN A 620 8.94 -9.89 -16.31
N LYS A 621 9.59 -9.63 -17.45
CA LYS A 621 10.94 -10.11 -17.73
C LYS A 621 12.01 -9.41 -16.90
N GLN A 622 11.94 -8.08 -16.75
CA GLN A 622 13.01 -7.29 -16.12
C GLN A 622 12.97 -7.32 -14.58
N PHE A 623 11.79 -7.46 -13.97
CA PHE A 623 11.65 -7.34 -12.51
C PHE A 623 11.16 -8.63 -11.85
N TYR A 624 10.56 -9.58 -12.59
CA TYR A 624 9.95 -10.78 -12.01
C TYR A 624 10.37 -12.08 -12.70
N ASP A 625 11.50 -12.07 -13.42
CA ASP A 625 12.09 -13.25 -14.09
C ASP A 625 11.11 -14.02 -15.01
N GLY A 626 10.12 -13.34 -15.58
CA GLY A 626 9.10 -13.96 -16.43
C GLY A 626 8.07 -14.82 -15.68
N GLN A 627 8.03 -14.75 -14.36
CA GLN A 627 7.20 -15.62 -13.52
C GLN A 627 5.70 -15.24 -13.48
N LEU A 628 5.31 -14.09 -14.05
CA LEU A 628 3.90 -13.66 -14.05
C LEU A 628 3.11 -14.34 -15.17
N GLU A 629 1.97 -14.92 -14.81
CA GLU A 629 1.03 -15.53 -15.74
C GLU A 629 -0.02 -14.50 -16.19
N VAL A 630 0.15 -13.93 -17.38
CA VAL A 630 -0.71 -12.84 -17.88
C VAL A 630 -2.05 -13.37 -18.41
N LEU A 631 -3.13 -13.10 -17.68
CA LEU A 631 -4.46 -13.66 -17.95
C LEU A 631 -5.28 -12.89 -19.01
N LYS A 632 -4.93 -11.64 -19.31
CA LYS A 632 -5.65 -10.81 -20.30
C LYS A 632 -5.18 -10.97 -21.75
N SER A 633 -4.40 -12.00 -22.05
CA SER A 633 -3.79 -12.27 -23.35
C SER A 633 -4.76 -12.79 -24.43
N THR A 634 -6.06 -12.44 -24.40
CA THR A 634 -7.05 -12.99 -25.36
C THR A 634 -6.96 -12.33 -26.75
N PRO A 635 -7.41 -13.00 -27.84
CA PRO A 635 -7.21 -12.52 -29.22
C PRO A 635 -7.72 -11.10 -29.48
N ARG A 636 -8.87 -10.74 -28.88
CA ARG A 636 -9.44 -9.39 -28.97
C ARG A 636 -8.53 -8.31 -28.38
N HIS A 637 -7.91 -8.59 -27.23
CA HIS A 637 -7.03 -7.63 -26.57
C HIS A 637 -5.70 -7.49 -27.32
N ILE A 638 -5.21 -8.59 -27.89
CA ILE A 638 -3.99 -8.62 -28.69
C ILE A 638 -4.15 -7.87 -30.02
N ALA A 639 -5.33 -7.96 -30.66
CA ALA A 639 -5.58 -7.28 -31.93
C ALA A 639 -5.68 -5.75 -31.80
N SER A 640 -5.87 -5.21 -30.60
CA SER A 640 -5.89 -3.76 -30.37
C SER A 640 -4.49 -3.25 -30.08
N ASN A 641 -4.03 -2.21 -30.79
CA ASN A 641 -2.82 -1.52 -30.39
C ASN A 641 -3.06 -0.85 -29.03
N GLN A 642 -2.29 -1.26 -28.02
CA GLN A 642 -2.47 -0.83 -26.62
C GLN A 642 -1.31 0.00 -26.09
N LEU A 643 -0.23 0.10 -26.87
CA LEU A 643 0.96 0.85 -26.54
C LEU A 643 1.26 1.80 -27.71
N GLU A 644 1.36 3.08 -27.41
CA GLU A 644 1.64 4.11 -28.41
C GLU A 644 2.84 4.94 -27.97
N ILE A 645 3.75 5.21 -28.88
CA ILE A 645 4.87 6.14 -28.66
C ILE A 645 4.63 7.40 -29.48
N VAL A 646 4.72 8.54 -28.82
CA VAL A 646 4.65 9.87 -29.41
C VAL A 646 6.03 10.51 -29.27
N ASN A 647 6.76 10.58 -30.38
CA ASN A 647 8.03 11.29 -30.45
C ASN A 647 7.78 12.80 -30.51
N THR A 648 8.56 13.55 -29.75
CA THR A 648 8.45 15.01 -29.60
C THR A 648 9.84 15.63 -29.61
N GLU A 649 10.04 16.77 -30.25
CA GLU A 649 11.34 17.47 -30.25
C GLU A 649 11.49 18.40 -29.02
N GLY A 650 10.98 17.94 -27.87
CA GLY A 650 10.91 18.73 -26.65
C GLY A 650 12.26 18.89 -25.95
N LYS A 651 12.51 20.08 -25.38
CA LYS A 651 13.70 20.36 -24.57
C LYS A 651 13.32 20.63 -23.13
N ARG A 652 14.03 19.99 -22.20
CA ARG A 652 13.88 20.23 -20.77
C ARG A 652 14.58 21.54 -20.40
N ASN A 653 13.79 22.53 -19.96
CA ASN A 653 14.32 23.83 -19.54
C ASN A 653 15.00 23.79 -18.17
N ASP A 654 15.64 24.90 -17.77
CA ASP A 654 16.33 25.04 -16.47
C ASP A 654 15.42 24.87 -15.25
N ARG A 655 14.10 25.01 -15.44
CA ARG A 655 13.09 24.78 -14.39
C ARG A 655 12.74 23.29 -14.26
N GLY A 656 13.31 22.43 -15.11
CA GLY A 656 13.07 20.99 -15.15
C GLY A 656 11.75 20.60 -15.79
N VAL A 657 11.25 21.39 -16.75
CA VAL A 657 9.98 21.19 -17.46
C VAL A 657 10.25 21.01 -18.95
N ASN A 658 9.58 20.04 -19.58
CA ASN A 658 9.53 19.89 -21.02
C ASN A 658 8.14 20.34 -21.50
N GLU A 659 8.04 21.57 -21.99
CA GLU A 659 6.76 22.21 -22.35
C GLU A 659 6.13 21.59 -23.60
N VAL A 660 6.95 21.23 -24.60
CA VAL A 660 6.48 20.58 -25.83
C VAL A 660 5.83 19.24 -25.51
N GLU A 661 6.49 18.45 -24.66
CA GLU A 661 5.96 17.17 -24.21
C GLU A 661 4.69 17.34 -23.37
N ALA A 662 4.64 18.36 -22.49
CA ALA A 662 3.46 18.66 -21.69
C ALA A 662 2.25 19.03 -22.56
N ASN A 663 2.45 19.84 -23.61
CA ASN A 663 1.39 20.19 -24.55
C ASN A 663 0.94 18.97 -25.36
N ALA A 664 1.87 18.13 -25.83
CA ALA A 664 1.52 16.88 -26.52
C ALA A 664 0.68 15.93 -25.65
N VAL A 665 0.96 15.85 -24.34
CA VAL A 665 0.14 15.11 -23.38
C VAL A 665 -1.30 15.64 -23.35
N ILE A 666 -1.45 16.97 -23.31
CA ILE A 666 -2.77 17.63 -23.27
C ILE A 666 -3.53 17.45 -24.60
N ASP A 667 -2.85 17.51 -25.74
CA ASP A 667 -3.46 17.30 -27.05
C ASP A 667 -3.91 15.83 -27.22
N LYS A 668 -3.12 14.89 -26.72
CA LYS A 668 -3.52 13.49 -26.69
C LYS A 668 -4.70 13.25 -25.76
N LEU A 669 -4.70 13.89 -24.59
CA LEU A 669 -5.81 13.83 -23.63
C LEU A 669 -7.12 14.32 -24.28
N ASP A 670 -7.09 15.42 -25.04
CA ASP A 670 -8.24 15.92 -25.80
C ASP A 670 -8.77 14.88 -26.80
N SER A 671 -7.86 14.27 -27.56
CA SER A 671 -8.22 13.22 -28.52
C SER A 671 -8.93 12.05 -27.84
N LEU A 672 -8.43 11.63 -26.66
CA LEU A 672 -9.01 10.53 -25.88
C LEU A 672 -10.38 10.90 -25.29
N ILE A 673 -10.52 12.09 -24.72
CA ILE A 673 -11.80 12.56 -24.19
C ILE A 673 -12.86 12.62 -25.30
N LYS A 674 -12.51 13.20 -26.46
CA LYS A 674 -13.40 13.26 -27.65
C LYS A 674 -13.78 11.86 -28.15
N LYS A 675 -12.81 10.95 -28.27
CA LYS A 675 -13.04 9.56 -28.69
C LYS A 675 -14.00 8.81 -27.76
N HIS A 676 -13.91 9.05 -26.46
CA HIS A 676 -14.74 8.41 -25.45
C HIS A 676 -15.96 9.25 -25.04
N ASN A 677 -16.34 10.26 -25.84
CA ASN A 677 -17.42 11.15 -25.44
C ASN A 677 -18.80 10.47 -25.50
N TYR A 678 -18.95 9.43 -26.32
CA TYR A 678 -20.20 8.68 -26.48
C TYR A 678 -20.20 7.30 -25.80
N THR A 679 -19.14 6.92 -25.09
CA THR A 679 -19.12 5.65 -24.35
C THR A 679 -19.92 5.75 -23.05
N PRO A 680 -20.83 4.80 -22.76
CA PRO A 680 -21.66 4.83 -21.55
C PRO A 680 -20.85 4.87 -20.26
N GLN A 681 -19.68 4.22 -20.25
CA GLN A 681 -18.73 4.26 -19.15
C GLN A 681 -17.46 4.95 -19.63
N LYS A 682 -17.16 6.11 -19.03
CA LYS A 682 -15.94 6.87 -19.36
C LYS A 682 -14.71 6.15 -18.78
N PRO A 683 -13.63 5.98 -19.56
CA PRO A 683 -12.40 5.41 -19.03
C PRO A 683 -11.77 6.40 -18.05
N SER A 684 -11.17 5.85 -17.01
CA SER A 684 -10.34 6.59 -16.07
C SER A 684 -8.97 6.87 -16.70
N ILE A 685 -8.50 8.12 -16.60
CA ILE A 685 -7.25 8.56 -17.24
C ILE A 685 -6.23 9.02 -16.18
N GLY A 686 -4.99 8.58 -16.33
CA GLY A 686 -3.86 9.01 -15.51
C GLY A 686 -2.75 9.63 -16.34
N ILE A 687 -2.11 10.65 -15.80
CA ILE A 687 -0.91 11.26 -16.36
C ILE A 687 0.22 11.11 -15.34
N ILE A 688 1.29 10.43 -15.73
CA ILE A 688 2.43 10.16 -14.85
C ILE A 688 3.67 10.84 -15.41
N SER A 689 4.39 11.54 -14.54
CA SER A 689 5.76 12.00 -14.84
C SER A 689 6.66 11.80 -13.63
N PRO A 690 7.90 11.30 -13.80
CA PRO A 690 8.84 11.09 -12.68
C PRO A 690 9.33 12.40 -12.05
N PHE A 691 9.02 13.56 -12.65
CA PHE A 691 9.49 14.87 -12.20
C PHE A 691 8.36 15.75 -11.68
N SER A 692 8.46 16.18 -10.42
CA SER A 692 7.44 17.00 -9.75
C SER A 692 7.18 18.35 -10.43
N LYS A 693 8.21 18.95 -11.05
CA LYS A 693 8.06 20.19 -11.82
C LYS A 693 7.24 20.01 -13.10
N GLN A 694 7.44 18.90 -13.81
CA GLN A 694 6.62 18.52 -14.97
C GLN A 694 5.17 18.27 -14.55
N VAL A 695 4.96 17.51 -13.47
CA VAL A 695 3.63 17.26 -12.89
C VAL A 695 2.91 18.56 -12.52
N ALA A 696 3.61 19.49 -11.87
CA ALA A 696 3.04 20.79 -11.50
C ALA A 696 2.65 21.61 -12.73
N HIS A 697 3.46 21.58 -13.79
CA HIS A 697 3.18 22.27 -15.03
C HIS A 697 1.98 21.67 -15.77
N ILE A 698 1.92 20.35 -15.93
CA ILE A 698 0.77 19.67 -16.55
C ILE A 698 -0.51 19.92 -15.74
N ASN A 699 -0.45 19.85 -14.40
CA ASN A 699 -1.60 20.19 -13.55
C ASN A 699 -2.08 21.63 -13.74
N LYS A 700 -1.19 22.58 -14.05
CA LYS A 700 -1.58 23.95 -14.40
C LYS A 700 -2.34 23.96 -15.72
N LEU A 701 -1.81 23.32 -16.76
CA LEU A 701 -2.48 23.21 -18.06
C LEU A 701 -3.85 22.53 -17.96
N LEU A 702 -3.98 21.48 -17.14
CA LEU A 702 -5.25 20.79 -16.88
C LEU A 702 -6.28 21.72 -16.24
N LYS A 703 -5.87 22.54 -15.26
CA LYS A 703 -6.74 23.52 -14.59
C LYS A 703 -7.18 24.65 -15.51
N ASP A 704 -6.29 25.10 -16.37
CA ASP A 704 -6.55 26.20 -17.29
C ASP A 704 -7.48 25.76 -18.44
N LYS A 705 -7.42 24.49 -18.85
CA LYS A 705 -8.15 23.97 -20.03
C LYS A 705 -9.46 23.24 -19.72
N TYR A 706 -9.57 22.49 -18.63
CA TYR A 706 -10.72 21.62 -18.35
C TYR A 706 -11.56 22.08 -17.15
N GLY A 707 -12.88 21.90 -17.26
CA GLY A 707 -13.79 22.12 -16.14
C GLY A 707 -13.76 21.00 -15.10
N LEU A 708 -14.23 21.28 -13.88
CA LEU A 708 -14.29 20.29 -12.78
C LEU A 708 -15.11 19.04 -13.13
N GLU A 709 -16.18 19.19 -13.90
CA GLU A 709 -17.05 18.08 -14.31
C GLU A 709 -16.32 17.11 -15.25
N GLU A 710 -15.58 17.60 -16.24
CA GLU A 710 -14.81 16.75 -17.16
C GLU A 710 -13.72 15.98 -16.43
N LEU A 711 -12.98 16.65 -15.54
CA LEU A 711 -11.97 16.02 -14.70
C LEU A 711 -12.55 14.88 -13.84
N LYS A 712 -13.77 15.07 -13.29
CA LYS A 712 -14.46 14.03 -12.50
C LYS A 712 -15.01 12.91 -13.36
N MET A 713 -15.63 13.22 -14.50
CA MET A 713 -16.20 12.23 -15.42
C MET A 713 -15.16 11.19 -15.86
N HIS A 714 -13.95 11.65 -16.20
CA HIS A 714 -12.83 10.79 -16.59
C HIS A 714 -11.89 10.42 -15.44
N LYS A 715 -12.23 10.79 -14.19
CA LYS A 715 -11.41 10.56 -12.98
C LYS A 715 -9.93 10.89 -13.19
N ILE A 716 -9.67 12.01 -13.84
CA ILE A 716 -8.33 12.42 -14.30
C ILE A 716 -7.44 12.64 -13.08
N LEU A 717 -6.27 12.01 -13.10
CA LEU A 717 -5.24 12.16 -12.07
C LEU A 717 -3.91 12.48 -12.75
N CYS A 718 -3.21 13.51 -12.28
CA CYS A 718 -1.84 13.82 -12.73
C CYS A 718 -0.90 13.82 -11.53
N GLY A 719 0.19 13.06 -11.61
CA GLY A 719 1.05 12.80 -10.47
C GLY A 719 2.39 12.16 -10.82
N SER A 720 3.24 12.00 -9.81
CA SER A 720 4.46 11.19 -9.94
C SER A 720 4.17 9.70 -9.74
N PRO A 721 5.11 8.79 -10.05
CA PRO A 721 4.96 7.36 -9.72
C PRO A 721 4.59 7.11 -8.26
N TYR A 722 5.12 7.90 -7.31
CA TYR A 722 4.76 7.86 -5.89
C TYR A 722 3.27 8.17 -5.63
N ASN A 723 2.68 9.09 -6.38
CA ASN A 723 1.25 9.42 -6.25
C ASN A 723 0.34 8.36 -6.87
N PHE A 724 0.87 7.54 -7.78
CA PHE A 724 0.14 6.48 -8.46
C PHE A 724 0.34 5.10 -7.84
N GLN A 725 1.14 4.99 -6.79
CA GLN A 725 1.31 3.73 -6.07
C GLN A 725 -0.01 3.32 -5.40
N GLY A 726 -0.43 2.06 -5.56
CA GLY A 726 -1.76 1.60 -5.16
C GLY A 726 -2.94 2.15 -5.99
N SER A 727 -2.68 2.93 -7.05
CA SER A 727 -3.68 3.49 -7.96
C SER A 727 -3.49 2.93 -9.37
N GLU A 728 -4.58 2.73 -10.10
CA GLU A 728 -4.57 2.24 -11.48
C GLU A 728 -5.58 3.01 -12.32
N ARG A 729 -5.36 3.09 -13.63
CA ARG A 729 -6.24 3.78 -14.57
C ARG A 729 -6.40 2.95 -15.84
N ASP A 730 -7.52 3.14 -16.51
CA ASP A 730 -7.77 2.46 -17.79
C ASP A 730 -6.72 2.90 -18.81
N ILE A 731 -6.50 4.22 -18.88
CA ILE A 731 -5.53 4.86 -19.78
C ILE A 731 -4.45 5.58 -18.98
N ILE A 732 -3.18 5.40 -19.35
CA ILE A 732 -2.03 6.14 -18.79
C ILE A 732 -1.31 6.92 -19.89
N LEU A 733 -1.00 8.19 -19.62
CA LEU A 733 -0.13 9.05 -20.41
C LEU A 733 1.19 9.24 -19.63
N LEU A 734 2.31 8.76 -20.20
CA LEU A 734 3.64 8.78 -19.58
C LEU A 734 4.50 9.89 -20.17
N SER A 735 4.76 10.92 -19.38
CA SER A 735 5.69 11.99 -19.73
C SER A 735 7.02 11.82 -18.98
N PHE A 736 8.06 11.36 -19.68
CA PHE A 736 9.38 11.21 -19.08
C PHE A 736 10.12 12.55 -18.92
N ALA A 737 9.82 13.58 -19.72
CA ALA A 737 10.41 14.92 -19.61
C ALA A 737 11.94 14.96 -19.66
N VAL A 738 12.58 13.95 -20.24
CA VAL A 738 14.02 13.89 -20.52
C VAL A 738 14.27 14.10 -22.01
N CYS A 739 15.39 14.73 -22.31
CA CYS A 739 15.86 15.04 -23.66
C CYS A 739 17.39 14.88 -23.71
N ASP A 740 18.00 14.94 -24.90
CA ASP A 740 19.44 14.71 -25.10
C ASP A 740 20.33 15.60 -24.20
N LEU A 741 19.91 16.84 -23.96
CA LEU A 741 20.61 17.83 -23.14
C LEU A 741 20.30 17.74 -21.62
N SER A 742 19.52 16.74 -21.20
CA SER A 742 19.16 16.60 -19.78
C SER A 742 20.36 16.22 -18.92
N HIS A 743 20.46 16.83 -17.75
CA HIS A 743 21.52 16.52 -16.78
C HIS A 743 21.50 15.02 -16.40
N PRO A 744 22.67 14.34 -16.23
CA PRO A 744 22.73 12.89 -15.95
C PRO A 744 21.88 12.42 -14.76
N SER A 745 21.73 13.25 -13.73
CA SER A 745 20.88 12.95 -12.57
C SER A 745 19.40 12.71 -12.92
N ALA A 746 18.89 13.33 -14.00
CA ALA A 746 17.54 13.09 -14.49
C ALA A 746 17.40 11.67 -15.03
N PHE A 747 18.36 11.22 -15.85
CA PHE A 747 18.40 9.85 -16.35
C PHE A 747 18.59 8.83 -15.22
N ILE A 748 19.47 9.11 -14.25
CA ILE A 748 19.66 8.25 -13.07
C ILE A 748 18.34 8.06 -12.31
N HIS A 749 17.58 9.14 -12.09
CA HIS A 749 16.30 9.08 -11.37
C HIS A 749 15.24 8.26 -12.10
N VAL A 750 15.11 8.41 -13.42
CA VAL A 750 14.13 7.65 -14.22
C VAL A 750 14.53 6.18 -14.35
N ASN A 751 15.82 5.90 -14.45
CA ASN A 751 16.35 4.53 -14.55
C ASN A 751 16.40 3.79 -13.21
N LYS A 752 15.91 4.36 -12.12
CA LYS A 752 15.69 3.58 -10.89
C LYS A 752 14.64 2.50 -11.16
N PRO A 753 14.94 1.21 -10.91
CA PRO A 753 14.03 0.08 -11.18
C PRO A 753 12.61 0.33 -10.65
N GLU A 754 12.50 0.77 -9.40
CA GLU A 754 11.23 1.00 -8.72
C GLU A 754 10.41 2.17 -9.30
N VAL A 755 11.09 3.21 -9.80
CA VAL A 755 10.42 4.39 -10.40
C VAL A 755 9.83 4.02 -11.75
N LEU A 756 10.63 3.36 -12.60
CA LEU A 756 10.20 2.94 -13.92
C LEU A 756 9.13 1.85 -13.84
N ASN A 757 9.35 0.81 -13.03
CA ASN A 757 8.41 -0.30 -12.86
C ASN A 757 7.04 0.21 -12.39
N VAL A 758 6.99 1.10 -11.40
CA VAL A 758 5.70 1.68 -10.98
C VAL A 758 5.07 2.48 -12.11
N ALA A 759 5.81 3.36 -12.80
CA ALA A 759 5.28 4.20 -13.88
C ALA A 759 4.62 3.37 -15.00
N ILE A 760 5.29 2.32 -15.49
CA ILE A 760 4.86 1.57 -16.67
C ILE A 760 3.79 0.50 -16.39
N THR A 761 3.47 0.21 -15.11
CA THR A 761 2.53 -0.86 -14.72
C THR A 761 1.17 -0.37 -14.21
N ARG A 762 0.85 0.91 -14.40
CA ARG A 762 -0.42 1.52 -13.92
C ARG A 762 -1.58 1.43 -14.89
N ALA A 763 -1.32 1.18 -16.17
CA ALA A 763 -2.35 1.08 -17.21
C ALA A 763 -3.09 -0.27 -17.13
N LYS A 764 -4.41 -0.25 -17.36
CA LYS A 764 -5.21 -1.49 -17.52
C LYS A 764 -5.41 -1.89 -18.97
N SER A 765 -5.57 -0.91 -19.86
CA SER A 765 -5.95 -1.15 -21.25
C SER A 765 -5.18 -0.33 -22.28
N TYR A 766 -4.72 0.88 -21.95
CA TYR A 766 -4.01 1.72 -22.91
C TYR A 766 -2.89 2.55 -22.28
N GLN A 767 -1.74 2.63 -22.95
CA GLN A 767 -0.62 3.44 -22.50
C GLN A 767 0.00 4.23 -23.66
N VAL A 768 0.19 5.53 -23.44
CA VAL A 768 0.87 6.42 -24.39
C VAL A 768 2.15 6.91 -23.75
N ILE A 769 3.26 6.78 -24.46
CA ILE A 769 4.60 7.17 -24.04
C ILE A 769 5.02 8.40 -24.83
N PHE A 770 5.40 9.46 -24.13
CA PHE A 770 5.97 10.66 -24.76
C PHE A 770 7.49 10.61 -24.62
N LYS A 771 8.19 10.68 -25.76
CA LYS A 771 9.65 10.57 -25.88
C LYS A 771 10.20 11.84 -26.51
N SER A 772 11.20 12.46 -25.87
CA SER A 772 11.93 13.63 -26.41
C SER A 772 13.44 13.45 -26.49
N VAL A 773 13.89 12.20 -26.49
CA VAL A 773 15.31 11.82 -26.50
C VAL A 773 15.56 10.90 -27.69
N ALA A 774 16.65 11.13 -28.41
CA ALA A 774 17.08 10.29 -29.53
C ALA A 774 17.66 8.96 -29.01
N ASP A 775 17.54 7.88 -29.79
CA ASP A 775 18.05 6.58 -29.37
C ASP A 775 19.58 6.55 -29.29
N GLU A 776 20.23 7.30 -30.16
CA GLU A 776 21.69 7.39 -30.28
C GLU A 776 22.33 8.11 -29.09
N SER A 777 21.57 8.96 -28.39
CA SER A 777 22.06 9.73 -27.24
C SER A 777 21.91 8.99 -25.91
N MET A 778 21.22 7.85 -25.90
CA MET A 778 20.95 7.07 -24.70
C MET A 778 21.95 5.93 -24.48
N ASN A 779 22.24 5.64 -23.21
CA ASN A 779 22.96 4.41 -22.86
C ASN A 779 22.06 3.19 -23.13
N LYS A 780 22.52 2.28 -23.99
CA LYS A 780 21.80 1.06 -24.39
C LYS A 780 21.55 0.09 -23.23
N GLU A 781 22.37 0.14 -22.18
CA GLU A 781 22.20 -0.66 -20.97
C GLU A 781 21.15 -0.07 -20.01
N SER A 782 20.70 1.17 -20.24
CA SER A 782 19.73 1.81 -19.35
C SER A 782 18.34 1.19 -19.48
N LEU A 783 17.64 1.04 -18.35
CA LEU A 783 16.28 0.46 -18.31
C LEU A 783 15.29 1.25 -19.17
N LEU A 784 15.42 2.58 -19.21
CA LEU A 784 14.56 3.45 -20.02
C LEU A 784 14.75 3.20 -21.52
N TYR A 785 16.01 3.02 -21.98
CA TYR A 785 16.28 2.69 -23.36
C TYR A 785 15.70 1.32 -23.72
N GLN A 786 15.96 0.30 -22.89
CA GLN A 786 15.42 -1.04 -23.10
C GLN A 786 13.88 -1.04 -23.14
N TYR A 787 13.24 -0.20 -22.32
CA TYR A 787 11.80 -0.03 -22.32
C TYR A 787 11.29 0.63 -23.62
N PHE A 788 11.96 1.67 -24.12
CA PHE A 788 11.59 2.28 -25.40
C PHE A 788 11.76 1.29 -26.55
N LYS A 789 12.87 0.56 -26.60
CA LYS A 789 13.09 -0.49 -27.62
C LYS A 789 12.02 -1.57 -27.56
N PHE A 790 11.72 -2.06 -26.36
CA PHE A 790 10.62 -2.99 -26.16
C PHE A 790 9.31 -2.41 -26.69
N ALA A 791 8.99 -1.16 -26.35
CA ALA A 791 7.72 -0.54 -26.74
C ALA A 791 7.60 -0.31 -28.26
N GLU A 792 8.72 -0.08 -28.95
CA GLU A 792 8.79 0.06 -30.42
C GLU A 792 8.69 -1.30 -31.14
N GLU A 793 9.33 -2.34 -30.59
CA GLU A 793 9.49 -3.64 -31.23
C GLU A 793 8.45 -4.68 -30.79
N PHE A 794 7.64 -4.39 -29.77
CA PHE A 794 6.74 -5.38 -29.18
C PHE A 794 5.73 -5.92 -30.19
N SER A 795 5.82 -7.23 -30.44
CA SER A 795 4.82 -8.00 -31.18
C SER A 795 4.22 -9.08 -30.28
N HIS A 796 2.91 -9.23 -30.34
CA HIS A 796 2.19 -10.23 -29.55
C HIS A 796 2.45 -11.68 -29.97
N ILE A 797 2.90 -11.89 -31.21
CA ILE A 797 3.06 -13.21 -31.84
C ILE A 797 4.50 -13.28 -32.38
N ASN A 798 5.43 -13.77 -31.55
CA ASN A 798 6.80 -14.11 -31.99
C ASN A 798 7.10 -15.62 -31.89
N GLY A 799 6.08 -16.47 -31.82
CA GLY A 799 6.25 -17.92 -31.90
C GLY A 799 5.84 -18.43 -33.28
N GLN A 800 6.70 -19.22 -33.92
CA GLN A 800 6.22 -20.18 -34.93
C GLN A 800 5.06 -20.94 -34.27
N SER A 801 3.87 -20.91 -34.86
CA SER A 801 2.80 -21.80 -34.40
C SER A 801 3.38 -23.21 -34.43
N PRO A 802 3.33 -23.97 -33.32
CA PRO A 802 3.85 -25.33 -33.31
C PRO A 802 3.22 -26.10 -34.47
N GLU A 803 4.02 -26.98 -35.09
CA GLU A 803 3.55 -27.79 -36.21
C GLU A 803 2.30 -28.56 -35.76
N LYS A 804 1.19 -28.34 -36.47
CA LYS A 804 -0.10 -28.90 -36.06
C LYS A 804 -0.06 -30.40 -36.22
N ASP A 805 -0.38 -31.13 -35.16
CA ASP A 805 -0.53 -32.58 -35.26
C ASP A 805 -1.80 -32.95 -36.06
N ASN A 806 -1.93 -34.23 -36.44
CA ASN A 806 -3.05 -34.68 -37.28
C ASN A 806 -4.41 -34.48 -36.61
N PHE A 807 -4.50 -34.68 -35.29
CA PHE A 807 -5.76 -34.52 -34.56
C PHE A 807 -6.19 -33.05 -34.51
N GLN A 808 -5.25 -32.17 -34.19
CA GLN A 808 -5.44 -30.72 -34.18
C GLN A 808 -5.81 -30.19 -35.57
N ASN A 809 -5.19 -30.70 -36.64
CA ASN A 809 -5.54 -30.36 -38.02
C ASN A 809 -6.97 -30.78 -38.38
N GLU A 810 -7.37 -32.01 -38.06
CA GLU A 810 -8.73 -32.49 -38.32
C GLU A 810 -9.79 -31.63 -37.62
N VAL A 811 -9.57 -31.31 -36.34
CA VAL A 811 -10.49 -30.48 -35.54
C VAL A 811 -10.53 -29.05 -36.09
N TYR A 812 -9.37 -28.46 -36.39
CA TYR A 812 -9.26 -27.13 -37.00
C TYR A 812 -10.07 -27.03 -38.30
N HIS A 813 -9.92 -27.98 -39.21
CA HIS A 813 -10.64 -27.97 -40.48
C HIS A 813 -12.17 -28.03 -40.30
N GLU A 814 -12.67 -28.82 -39.35
CA GLU A 814 -14.11 -28.84 -39.06
C GLU A 814 -14.60 -27.53 -38.45
N LEU A 815 -13.84 -26.92 -37.53
CA LEU A 815 -14.21 -25.64 -36.90
C LEU A 815 -14.24 -24.49 -37.90
N VAL A 816 -13.28 -24.43 -38.84
CA VAL A 816 -13.25 -23.42 -39.90
C VAL A 816 -14.50 -23.51 -40.80
N LYS A 817 -14.98 -24.72 -41.12
CA LYS A 817 -16.24 -24.92 -41.87
C LYS A 817 -17.47 -24.31 -41.15
N LEU A 818 -17.40 -24.18 -39.82
CA LEU A 818 -18.50 -23.63 -39.02
C LEU A 818 -18.58 -22.10 -39.02
N LYS A 819 -17.63 -21.40 -39.66
CA LYS A 819 -17.61 -19.93 -39.80
C LYS A 819 -17.66 -19.19 -38.47
N TYR A 820 -16.86 -19.62 -37.49
CA TYR A 820 -16.61 -18.84 -36.27
C TYR A 820 -15.71 -17.62 -36.57
N ASP A 821 -15.71 -16.62 -35.68
CA ASP A 821 -14.99 -15.35 -35.91
C ASP A 821 -13.48 -15.56 -36.08
N SER A 822 -12.88 -16.43 -35.24
CA SER A 822 -11.51 -16.90 -35.43
C SER A 822 -11.27 -18.28 -34.79
N VAL A 823 -10.29 -19.00 -35.32
CA VAL A 823 -9.82 -20.30 -34.80
C VAL A 823 -8.29 -20.28 -34.82
N HIS A 824 -7.67 -20.45 -33.66
CA HIS A 824 -6.22 -20.48 -33.50
C HIS A 824 -5.78 -21.82 -32.90
N CYS A 825 -4.70 -22.38 -33.43
CA CYS A 825 -4.07 -23.59 -32.88
C CYS A 825 -2.77 -23.21 -32.16
N GLY A 826 -2.49 -23.81 -31.01
CA GLY A 826 -1.28 -23.52 -30.23
C GLY A 826 -1.20 -22.07 -29.78
N TYR A 827 -2.24 -21.57 -29.10
CA TYR A 827 -2.35 -20.17 -28.71
C TYR A 827 -1.82 -19.93 -27.29
N PRO A 828 -0.81 -19.06 -27.08
CA PRO A 828 -0.31 -18.77 -25.74
C PRO A 828 -1.33 -17.95 -24.92
N LEU A 829 -1.77 -18.48 -23.79
CA LEU A 829 -2.65 -17.80 -22.84
C LEU A 829 -2.32 -18.23 -21.40
N ALA A 830 -2.25 -17.27 -20.47
CA ALA A 830 -2.05 -17.55 -19.04
C ALA A 830 -0.81 -18.42 -18.74
N GLY A 831 0.29 -18.24 -19.47
CA GLY A 831 1.50 -19.05 -19.32
C GLY A 831 1.43 -20.47 -19.91
N ASN A 832 0.33 -20.83 -20.61
CA ASN A 832 0.12 -22.13 -21.23
C ASN A 832 -0.09 -21.99 -22.74
N MET A 833 0.18 -23.05 -23.49
CA MET A 833 -0.17 -23.14 -24.91
C MET A 833 -1.51 -23.87 -25.05
N LEU A 834 -2.53 -23.16 -25.53
CA LEU A 834 -3.85 -23.72 -25.76
C LEU A 834 -3.92 -24.44 -27.11
N ASP A 835 -4.38 -25.67 -27.12
CA ASP A 835 -4.49 -26.53 -28.30
C ASP A 835 -5.33 -25.88 -29.39
N VAL A 836 -6.60 -25.58 -29.12
CA VAL A 836 -7.48 -24.88 -30.06
C VAL A 836 -8.31 -23.82 -29.34
N LEU A 837 -8.08 -22.56 -29.71
CA LEU A 837 -8.85 -21.42 -29.23
C LEU A 837 -9.82 -20.96 -30.32
N VAL A 838 -11.11 -20.96 -30.01
CA VAL A 838 -12.19 -20.47 -30.88
C VAL A 838 -12.75 -19.17 -30.32
N THR A 839 -12.82 -18.12 -31.13
CA THR A 839 -13.55 -16.90 -30.81
C THR A 839 -14.85 -16.87 -31.60
N ASN A 840 -15.96 -16.64 -30.92
CA ASN A 840 -17.28 -16.50 -31.53
C ASN A 840 -18.15 -15.54 -30.70
N GLN A 841 -18.72 -14.51 -31.33
CA GLN A 841 -19.57 -13.49 -30.71
C GLN A 841 -18.91 -12.81 -29.50
N ASN A 842 -17.63 -12.42 -29.64
CA ASN A 842 -16.82 -11.83 -28.56
C ASN A 842 -16.59 -12.75 -27.34
N LYS A 843 -16.85 -14.05 -27.44
CA LYS A 843 -16.55 -15.05 -26.41
C LYS A 843 -15.46 -15.99 -26.89
N ASN A 844 -14.62 -16.41 -25.96
CA ASN A 844 -13.50 -17.30 -26.22
C ASN A 844 -13.82 -18.70 -25.68
N TYR A 845 -13.51 -19.72 -26.46
CA TYR A 845 -13.72 -21.12 -26.12
C TYR A 845 -12.42 -21.87 -26.34
N PHE A 846 -11.93 -22.55 -25.33
CA PHE A 846 -10.77 -23.42 -25.42
C PHE A 846 -11.24 -24.86 -25.61
N ILE A 847 -10.73 -25.53 -26.64
CA ILE A 847 -10.92 -26.97 -26.85
C ILE A 847 -9.59 -27.64 -26.53
N ASP A 848 -9.58 -28.43 -25.47
CA ASP A 848 -8.42 -29.19 -24.97
C ASP A 848 -8.42 -30.58 -25.61
N LEU A 849 -7.42 -30.91 -26.41
CA LEU A 849 -7.34 -32.09 -27.27
C LEU A 849 -6.55 -33.21 -26.59
N ILE A 850 -7.25 -34.14 -25.94
CA ILE A 850 -6.62 -35.12 -25.05
C ILE A 850 -6.34 -36.43 -25.79
N GLY A 851 -5.17 -37.03 -25.55
CA GLY A 851 -4.90 -38.42 -25.93
C GLY A 851 -4.40 -38.63 -27.36
N TYR A 852 -3.90 -37.60 -28.05
CA TYR A 852 -3.11 -37.79 -29.28
C TYR A 852 -1.60 -37.61 -28.99
N PRO A 853 -0.70 -38.48 -29.49
CA PRO A 853 0.73 -38.34 -29.25
C PRO A 853 1.27 -37.01 -29.78
N GLY A 854 1.89 -36.23 -28.91
CA GLY A 854 2.42 -34.91 -29.24
C GLY A 854 2.50 -34.00 -28.02
N MET A 855 2.72 -32.72 -28.27
CA MET A 855 2.82 -31.67 -27.24
C MET A 855 1.56 -31.57 -26.36
N PHE A 856 0.39 -31.85 -26.94
CA PHE A 856 -0.91 -31.67 -26.30
C PHE A 856 -1.53 -32.99 -25.82
N LYS A 857 -0.73 -34.05 -25.66
CA LYS A 857 -1.26 -35.38 -25.30
C LYS A 857 -2.02 -35.36 -23.97
N GLU A 858 -1.50 -34.65 -22.99
CA GLU A 858 -2.03 -34.59 -21.61
C GLU A 858 -3.18 -33.59 -21.51
N ALA A 859 -4.16 -33.89 -20.65
CA ALA A 859 -5.22 -32.94 -20.35
C ALA A 859 -4.71 -31.82 -19.43
N PHE A 860 -5.31 -30.64 -19.56
CA PHE A 860 -5.10 -29.57 -18.59
C PHE A 860 -5.57 -30.00 -17.19
N THR A 861 -4.83 -29.57 -16.17
CA THR A 861 -5.28 -29.81 -14.79
C THR A 861 -6.56 -29.03 -14.49
N LEU A 862 -7.34 -29.51 -13.52
CA LEU A 862 -8.57 -28.82 -13.09
C LEU A 862 -8.34 -27.38 -12.65
N GLU A 863 -7.19 -27.10 -12.03
CA GLU A 863 -6.81 -25.73 -11.66
C GLU A 863 -6.58 -24.86 -12.91
N ARG A 864 -5.95 -25.40 -13.96
CA ARG A 864 -5.77 -24.66 -15.21
C ARG A 864 -7.09 -24.34 -15.90
N TYR A 865 -8.05 -25.27 -15.89
CA TYR A 865 -9.40 -24.96 -16.39
C TYR A 865 -10.10 -23.87 -15.56
N LYS A 866 -9.96 -23.89 -14.23
CA LYS A 866 -10.49 -22.84 -13.34
C LYS A 866 -9.85 -21.48 -13.64
N THR A 867 -8.53 -21.43 -13.84
CA THR A 867 -7.81 -20.20 -14.24
C THR A 867 -8.33 -19.67 -15.58
N LEU A 868 -8.50 -20.51 -16.59
CA LEU A 868 -9.07 -20.12 -17.89
C LEU A 868 -10.52 -19.60 -17.75
N ALA A 869 -11.36 -20.25 -16.95
CA ALA A 869 -12.72 -19.81 -16.69
C ALA A 869 -12.77 -18.39 -16.08
N ARG A 870 -11.84 -18.05 -15.18
CA ARG A 870 -11.70 -16.69 -14.61
C ARG A 870 -11.32 -15.64 -15.67
N THR A 871 -10.67 -16.04 -16.76
CA THR A 871 -10.36 -15.17 -17.91
C THR A 871 -11.54 -14.97 -18.87
N GLY A 872 -12.68 -15.62 -18.60
CA GLY A 872 -13.84 -15.65 -19.49
C GLY A 872 -13.69 -16.60 -20.68
N VAL A 873 -12.68 -17.47 -20.65
CA VAL A 873 -12.49 -18.55 -21.64
C VAL A 873 -13.25 -19.78 -21.15
N LYS A 874 -14.21 -20.24 -21.95
CA LYS A 874 -14.94 -21.47 -21.63
C LYS A 874 -14.20 -22.68 -22.18
N SER A 875 -13.74 -23.56 -21.30
CA SER A 875 -12.97 -24.75 -21.67
C SER A 875 -13.86 -25.94 -22.03
N PHE A 876 -13.35 -26.80 -22.90
CA PHE A 876 -14.02 -27.99 -23.40
C PHE A 876 -12.99 -29.10 -23.67
N PRO A 877 -12.87 -30.10 -22.77
CA PRO A 877 -12.03 -31.27 -23.04
C PRO A 877 -12.65 -32.17 -24.12
N LEU A 878 -11.88 -32.45 -25.16
CA LEU A 878 -12.20 -33.31 -26.29
C LEU A 878 -11.12 -34.38 -26.44
N HIS A 879 -11.47 -35.61 -26.13
CA HIS A 879 -10.54 -36.73 -26.22
C HIS A 879 -10.53 -37.39 -27.60
N TYR A 880 -9.37 -37.89 -27.99
CA TYR A 880 -9.10 -38.48 -29.30
C TYR A 880 -9.99 -39.68 -29.60
N SER A 881 -10.18 -40.59 -28.64
CA SER A 881 -10.97 -41.81 -28.90
C SER A 881 -12.44 -41.49 -29.23
N PHE A 882 -13.03 -40.45 -28.62
CA PHE A 882 -14.38 -39.99 -28.97
C PHE A 882 -14.44 -39.38 -30.36
N TRP A 883 -13.46 -38.54 -30.71
CA TRP A 883 -13.37 -37.96 -32.06
C TRP A 883 -13.27 -39.04 -33.14
N ARG A 884 -12.50 -40.11 -32.90
CA ARG A 884 -12.34 -41.22 -33.85
C ARG A 884 -13.56 -42.12 -33.96
N LYS A 885 -14.26 -42.39 -32.85
CA LYS A 885 -15.43 -43.28 -32.82
C LYS A 885 -16.71 -42.60 -33.33
N ASP A 886 -16.97 -41.37 -32.90
CA ASP A 886 -18.20 -40.63 -33.25
C ASP A 886 -17.92 -39.13 -33.45
N LYS A 887 -17.24 -38.83 -34.55
CA LYS A 887 -16.94 -37.45 -34.99
C LYS A 887 -18.20 -36.59 -35.11
N ALA A 888 -19.33 -37.16 -35.54
CA ALA A 888 -20.57 -36.42 -35.74
C ALA A 888 -21.16 -35.94 -34.40
N ALA A 889 -21.19 -36.81 -33.38
CA ALA A 889 -21.60 -36.44 -32.03
C ALA A 889 -20.64 -35.41 -31.40
N ALA A 890 -19.31 -35.59 -31.56
CA ALA A 890 -18.32 -34.63 -31.06
C ALA A 890 -18.57 -33.22 -31.63
N ILE A 891 -18.77 -33.09 -32.95
CA ILE A 891 -19.08 -31.81 -33.60
C ILE A 891 -20.42 -31.23 -33.10
N LYS A 892 -21.43 -32.07 -32.87
CA LYS A 892 -22.74 -31.64 -32.34
C LYS A 892 -22.59 -31.04 -30.93
N ILE A 893 -21.74 -31.63 -30.08
CA ILE A 893 -21.45 -31.11 -28.74
C ILE A 893 -20.68 -29.79 -28.84
N ILE A 894 -19.62 -29.72 -29.65
CA ILE A 894 -18.86 -28.47 -29.89
C ILE A 894 -19.81 -27.33 -30.29
N LYS A 895 -20.72 -27.57 -31.24
CA LYS A 895 -21.74 -26.59 -31.66
C LYS A 895 -22.66 -26.16 -30.51
N LYS A 896 -23.05 -27.11 -29.65
CA LYS A 896 -23.89 -26.83 -28.47
C LYS A 896 -23.15 -25.97 -27.44
N VAL A 897 -21.84 -26.19 -27.25
CA VAL A 897 -20.99 -25.42 -26.33
C VAL A 897 -20.76 -24.00 -26.86
N ILE A 898 -20.41 -23.88 -28.14
CA ILE A 898 -20.03 -22.61 -28.79
C ILE A 898 -21.27 -21.79 -29.22
N LYS A 899 -22.49 -22.32 -29.05
CA LYS A 899 -23.81 -21.76 -29.43
C LYS A 899 -23.74 -20.74 -30.57
N ARG A 900 -24.07 -21.16 -31.80
CA ARG A 900 -24.57 -20.25 -32.83
C ARG A 900 -25.85 -19.59 -32.30
N ARG A 901 -25.81 -18.30 -31.95
CA ARG A 901 -26.98 -17.45 -32.20
C ARG A 901 -26.84 -16.93 -33.63
N VAL A 902 -27.33 -17.71 -34.59
CA VAL A 902 -27.63 -17.18 -35.92
C VAL A 902 -29.15 -17.20 -36.04
N GLN A 903 -29.72 -15.99 -36.04
CA GLN A 903 -31.09 -15.58 -36.41
C GLN A 903 -32.22 -16.13 -35.51
N SER A 904 -33.16 -15.35 -34.99
CA SER A 904 -33.68 -14.01 -35.34
C SER A 904 -33.40 -12.95 -34.29
#